data_AF-A0A259RCD9-F1
#
_entry.id   AF-A0A259RCD9-F1
#
_cell.length_a   1.000
_cell.length_b   1.000
_cell.length_c   1.000
_cell.angle_alpha   90.00
_cell.angle_beta   90.00
_cell.angle_gamma   90.00
#
_symmetry.space_group_name_H-M   'P 1'
#
loop_
_entity.id
_entity.type
_entity.pdbx_description
1 polymer ?
#
loop_
_entity_poly.entity_id
_entity_poly.type
_entity_poly.pdbx_seq_one_letter_code
_entity_poly.pdbx_strand_id
1 'polypeptide(L)'
;ARIARDTGQPQTPEDVAEGYLAVAVQAMAGAIKRISLARGYDVAPYALQCFGGAGAQHACSVADALGMERVFIHRYAGVLSAYGMGLAEQTAMQQRSVEAPLHDDLLPRLHDLRDALAAQARQELQAQGVDAGSIRLRVSVLLRYAGSDSALPVALADAAAMRAEFERIYLQRYAHHMPERGLVVEALSVEAAGGGAPLQSEAQQTEVTGAMPPHARLPVFIDGRWQDTVLVRRAECQPGQHVDGPALLADAHTTLLVEPGWSARITAAGHVELHRQATQTRARDDDTAVNPVRLELFNNQFMHIAEQMGVQLQNTAVSVNIKERLDFSCALFSMRPGDVFMLNDPYHGGTHLPDVTVVTPVFDAAGSEVLFYVGSRGHHADIGGITPGSMPPFSRSILEEGVVIDNFKLVDAGRLREAEVLALLSGGRWPARNPQQNLADLKAQIAANQTGAHELRKLVADYGLNVVRAYMQHVQDNAEAAVRRVIGALHDGAFSLELDSGARICVSIRVNRERREAEIDFTGTSPQQPDNFNAPKAVTMAAVLYVFRCLVDDDIPLNAGCLKPLHLIVPEGSMLAPRPPAAVVAGNVEVSMCMTNALFGALGVQAASQCTMNNFTFGNAQHQYYETLAGGSGAGGVFDAQGQQTGGFDGASVVQTYMTNSRLTDPEVLEWRYPVRLESFAIRTGSGGAGRWRGGDGGVRRIRFLEPMTAGILSNGRRVSAFGMAGGAPGAVGVNQIERADGRIEPLPACASAEMQPGDVFVIQTPGGGGYG
;
A
#
# COMPACT_ATOMS: atom_id res chain seq x y z
N ALA A 1 -15.27 7.44 -33.41
CA ALA A 1 -14.84 8.70 -34.06
C ALA A 1 -13.68 9.39 -33.34
N ARG A 2 -13.82 9.91 -32.10
CA ARG A 2 -12.69 10.50 -31.35
C ARG A 2 -11.61 9.46 -31.05
N ILE A 3 -11.98 8.36 -30.37
CA ILE A 3 -11.10 7.21 -30.07
C ILE A 3 -10.27 6.80 -31.30
N ALA A 4 -10.93 6.48 -32.42
CA ALA A 4 -10.25 6.06 -33.66
C ALA A 4 -9.24 7.07 -34.26
N ARG A 5 -9.38 8.38 -33.97
CA ARG A 5 -8.44 9.41 -34.37
C ARG A 5 -7.21 9.44 -33.46
N ASP A 6 -7.43 9.18 -32.18
CA ASP A 6 -6.43 9.29 -31.12
C ASP A 6 -5.65 7.97 -30.95
N THR A 7 -6.25 6.81 -31.26
CA THR A 7 -5.66 5.47 -31.17
C THR A 7 -5.27 4.85 -32.52
N GLY A 8 -5.73 5.42 -33.64
CA GLY A 8 -5.58 4.84 -34.98
C GLY A 8 -6.42 3.59 -35.25
N GLN A 9 -7.21 3.11 -34.28
CA GLN A 9 -8.05 1.91 -34.42
C GLN A 9 -9.53 2.27 -34.53
N PRO A 10 -10.22 1.93 -35.64
CA PRO A 10 -11.67 2.09 -35.73
C PRO A 10 -12.37 1.13 -34.76
N GLN A 11 -13.17 1.70 -33.85
CA GLN A 11 -14.08 0.96 -32.98
C GLN A 11 -15.51 1.43 -33.22
N THR A 12 -16.46 0.50 -33.17
CA THR A 12 -17.90 0.78 -33.19
C THR A 12 -18.37 1.27 -31.82
N PRO A 13 -19.50 1.99 -31.73
CA PRO A 13 -20.14 2.32 -30.45
C PRO A 13 -20.40 1.09 -29.57
N GLU A 14 -20.71 -0.04 -30.19
CA GLU A 14 -20.98 -1.33 -29.58
C GLU A 14 -19.71 -1.92 -28.92
N ASP A 15 -18.58 -1.95 -29.64
CA ASP A 15 -17.29 -2.41 -29.08
C ASP A 15 -16.87 -1.57 -27.85
N VAL A 16 -17.13 -0.26 -27.91
CA VAL A 16 -16.80 0.68 -26.82
C VAL A 16 -17.72 0.43 -25.61
N ALA A 17 -19.00 0.15 -25.84
CA ALA A 17 -19.94 -0.18 -24.77
C ALA A 17 -19.61 -1.54 -24.10
N GLU A 18 -19.27 -2.55 -24.90
CA GLU A 18 -18.79 -3.85 -24.41
C GLU A 18 -17.47 -3.70 -23.62
N GLY A 19 -16.56 -2.84 -24.09
CA GLY A 19 -15.34 -2.48 -23.35
C GLY A 19 -15.60 -1.86 -21.98
N TYR A 20 -16.57 -0.94 -21.86
CA TYR A 20 -16.97 -0.39 -20.56
C TYR A 20 -17.58 -1.46 -19.64
N LEU A 21 -18.38 -2.38 -20.18
CA LEU A 21 -18.93 -3.50 -19.42
C LEU A 21 -17.83 -4.44 -18.93
N ALA A 22 -16.84 -4.78 -19.77
CA ALA A 22 -15.71 -5.61 -19.39
C ALA A 22 -14.88 -4.97 -18.26
N VAL A 23 -14.62 -3.66 -18.31
CA VAL A 23 -13.94 -2.92 -17.22
C VAL A 23 -14.76 -2.97 -15.92
N ALA A 24 -16.07 -2.77 -15.98
CA ALA A 24 -16.95 -2.84 -14.82
C ALA A 24 -16.98 -4.25 -14.19
N VAL A 25 -17.06 -5.30 -15.03
CA VAL A 25 -16.97 -6.71 -14.62
C VAL A 25 -15.66 -6.98 -13.87
N GLN A 26 -14.52 -6.57 -14.43
CA GLN A 26 -13.22 -6.78 -13.80
C GLN A 26 -13.07 -6.00 -12.49
N ALA A 27 -13.62 -4.78 -12.40
CA ALA A 27 -13.64 -4.02 -11.15
C ALA A 27 -14.48 -4.72 -10.05
N MET A 28 -15.66 -5.26 -10.40
CA MET A 28 -16.51 -6.02 -9.48
C MET A 28 -15.84 -7.34 -9.03
N ALA A 29 -15.31 -8.13 -9.96
CA ALA A 29 -14.59 -9.37 -9.65
C ALA A 29 -13.34 -9.09 -8.80
N GLY A 30 -12.55 -8.05 -9.13
CA GLY A 30 -11.40 -7.62 -8.35
C GLY A 30 -11.75 -7.23 -6.91
N ALA A 31 -12.87 -6.52 -6.69
CA ALA A 31 -13.35 -6.19 -5.36
C ALA A 31 -13.70 -7.44 -4.53
N ILE A 32 -14.41 -8.41 -5.13
CA ILE A 32 -14.77 -9.68 -4.50
C ILE A 32 -13.51 -10.50 -4.17
N LYS A 33 -12.58 -10.63 -5.13
CA LYS A 33 -11.32 -11.36 -4.95
C LYS A 33 -10.46 -10.76 -3.82
N ARG A 34 -10.31 -9.43 -3.76
CA ARG A 34 -9.56 -8.74 -2.68
C ARG A 34 -10.11 -9.06 -1.28
N ILE A 35 -11.43 -8.92 -1.09
CA ILE A 35 -12.07 -9.11 0.23
C ILE A 35 -11.96 -10.58 0.68
N SER A 36 -12.12 -11.53 -0.24
CA SER A 36 -12.05 -12.97 0.06
C SER A 36 -10.63 -13.45 0.31
N LEU A 37 -9.65 -13.03 -0.50
CA LEU A 37 -8.24 -13.37 -0.31
C LEU A 37 -7.66 -12.77 0.97
N ALA A 38 -8.03 -11.53 1.33
CA ALA A 38 -7.64 -10.91 2.61
C ALA A 38 -8.13 -11.69 3.85
N ARG A 39 -9.06 -12.64 3.67
CA ARG A 39 -9.59 -13.53 4.70
C ARG A 39 -9.11 -14.99 4.55
N GLY A 40 -8.29 -15.30 3.54
CA GLY A 40 -7.75 -16.64 3.30
C GLY A 40 -8.70 -17.60 2.57
N TYR A 41 -9.64 -17.10 1.77
CA TYR A 41 -10.57 -17.93 0.99
C TYR A 41 -10.25 -17.97 -0.51
N ASP A 42 -10.14 -19.18 -1.06
CA ASP A 42 -10.35 -19.40 -2.49
C ASP A 42 -11.84 -19.27 -2.82
N VAL A 43 -12.16 -18.55 -3.89
CA VAL A 43 -13.52 -18.18 -4.28
C VAL A 43 -14.13 -19.10 -5.33
N ALA A 44 -13.31 -19.80 -6.12
CA ALA A 44 -13.76 -20.67 -7.21
C ALA A 44 -14.81 -21.74 -6.81
N PRO A 45 -14.70 -22.43 -5.64
CA PRO A 45 -15.67 -23.48 -5.28
C PRO A 45 -17.03 -22.94 -4.79
N TYR A 46 -17.16 -21.65 -4.52
CA TYR A 46 -18.39 -21.03 -4.01
C TYR A 46 -19.43 -20.79 -5.12
N ALA A 47 -20.65 -20.43 -4.73
CA ALA A 47 -21.66 -19.91 -5.65
C ALA A 47 -21.74 -18.38 -5.52
N LEU A 48 -21.79 -17.67 -6.64
CA LEU A 48 -21.92 -16.22 -6.65
C LEU A 48 -23.36 -15.81 -6.28
N GLN A 49 -23.56 -15.20 -5.12
CA GLN A 49 -24.85 -14.60 -4.74
C GLN A 49 -25.00 -13.23 -5.39
N CYS A 50 -25.77 -13.12 -6.47
CA CYS A 50 -26.09 -11.85 -7.11
C CYS A 50 -27.40 -11.26 -6.56
N PHE A 51 -27.41 -9.95 -6.30
CA PHE A 51 -28.59 -9.19 -5.87
C PHE A 51 -28.46 -7.70 -6.24
N GLY A 52 -29.50 -6.91 -5.93
CA GLY A 52 -29.68 -5.54 -6.43
C GLY A 52 -30.24 -5.53 -7.86
N GLY A 53 -30.86 -4.41 -8.26
CA GLY A 53 -31.59 -4.33 -9.54
C GLY A 53 -30.74 -4.60 -10.78
N ALA A 54 -29.44 -4.24 -10.74
CA ALA A 54 -28.49 -4.43 -11.83
C ALA A 54 -27.55 -5.64 -11.66
N GLY A 55 -27.45 -6.25 -10.47
CA GLY A 55 -26.44 -7.28 -10.19
C GLY A 55 -26.56 -8.54 -11.06
N ALA A 56 -27.78 -8.86 -11.51
CA ALA A 56 -28.04 -9.96 -12.43
C ALA A 56 -27.60 -9.70 -13.88
N GLN A 57 -27.34 -8.44 -14.27
CA GLN A 57 -26.97 -8.08 -15.64
C GLN A 57 -25.53 -8.47 -16.02
N HIS A 58 -24.69 -8.73 -15.01
CA HIS A 58 -23.25 -9.02 -15.16
C HIS A 58 -22.86 -10.33 -14.49
N ALA A 59 -23.84 -11.13 -14.08
CA ALA A 59 -23.62 -12.23 -13.14
C ALA A 59 -22.77 -13.37 -13.72
N CYS A 60 -23.01 -13.74 -14.99
CA CYS A 60 -22.22 -14.74 -15.71
C CYS A 60 -20.78 -14.26 -15.92
N SER A 61 -20.59 -13.08 -16.53
CA SER A 61 -19.28 -12.44 -16.71
C SER A 61 -18.47 -12.27 -15.41
N VAL A 62 -19.10 -11.88 -14.29
CA VAL A 62 -18.41 -11.76 -12.98
C VAL A 62 -18.06 -13.14 -12.41
N ALA A 63 -18.93 -14.13 -12.54
CA ALA A 63 -18.63 -15.51 -12.11
C ALA A 63 -17.47 -16.10 -12.92
N ASP A 64 -17.44 -15.88 -14.23
CA ASP A 64 -16.35 -16.30 -15.11
C ASP A 64 -15.02 -15.63 -14.76
N ALA A 65 -15.02 -14.32 -14.47
CA ALA A 65 -13.83 -13.60 -13.99
C ALA A 65 -13.34 -14.07 -12.60
N LEU A 66 -14.20 -14.70 -11.81
CA LEU A 66 -13.88 -15.30 -10.51
C LEU A 66 -13.56 -16.79 -10.57
N GLY A 67 -13.72 -17.44 -11.73
CA GLY A 67 -13.58 -18.90 -11.88
C GLY A 67 -14.68 -19.71 -11.18
N MET A 68 -15.86 -19.13 -10.96
CA MET A 68 -17.01 -19.79 -10.35
C MET A 68 -17.90 -20.43 -11.41
N GLU A 69 -18.35 -21.67 -11.17
CA GLU A 69 -19.24 -22.40 -12.10
C GLU A 69 -20.74 -22.19 -11.82
N ARG A 70 -21.07 -21.49 -10.74
CA ARG A 70 -22.44 -21.38 -10.19
C ARG A 70 -22.75 -19.95 -9.76
N VAL A 71 -23.92 -19.46 -10.16
CA VAL A 71 -24.52 -18.22 -9.65
C VAL A 71 -25.89 -18.55 -9.05
N PHE A 72 -26.23 -17.90 -7.94
CA PHE A 72 -27.54 -17.97 -7.33
C PHE A 72 -28.14 -16.57 -7.23
N ILE A 73 -29.40 -16.44 -7.66
CA ILE A 73 -30.16 -15.20 -7.67
C ILE A 73 -31.46 -15.43 -6.91
N HIS A 74 -31.59 -14.78 -5.77
CA HIS A 74 -32.78 -14.90 -4.93
C HIS A 74 -34.02 -14.34 -5.65
N ARG A 75 -35.21 -14.88 -5.38
CA ARG A 75 -36.48 -14.43 -5.99
C ARG A 75 -36.83 -12.96 -5.72
N TYR A 76 -36.20 -12.36 -4.72
CA TYR A 76 -36.31 -10.94 -4.37
C TYR A 76 -34.98 -10.18 -4.59
N ALA A 77 -34.10 -10.64 -5.49
CA ALA A 77 -32.78 -10.08 -5.73
C ALA A 77 -32.77 -8.54 -5.83
N GLY A 78 -33.68 -7.96 -6.63
CA GLY A 78 -33.79 -6.50 -6.81
C GLY A 78 -34.06 -5.69 -5.53
N VAL A 79 -34.62 -6.32 -4.48
CA VAL A 79 -34.97 -5.70 -3.19
C VAL A 79 -34.38 -6.46 -1.99
N LEU A 80 -33.35 -7.29 -2.20
CA LEU A 80 -32.87 -8.25 -1.20
C LEU A 80 -32.38 -7.59 0.09
N SER A 81 -31.81 -6.37 0.01
CA SER A 81 -31.39 -5.60 1.18
C SER A 81 -32.57 -5.21 2.07
N ALA A 82 -33.71 -4.81 1.50
CA ALA A 82 -34.92 -4.46 2.26
C ALA A 82 -35.57 -5.71 2.87
N TYR A 83 -35.55 -6.83 2.16
CA TYR A 83 -35.95 -8.14 2.69
C TYR A 83 -35.06 -8.56 3.87
N GLY A 84 -33.74 -8.44 3.72
CA GLY A 84 -32.77 -8.72 4.78
C GLY A 84 -32.95 -7.83 6.01
N MET A 85 -33.18 -6.52 5.82
CA MET A 85 -33.52 -5.59 6.92
C MET A 85 -34.77 -6.00 7.69
N GLY A 86 -35.81 -6.50 7.01
CA GLY A 86 -37.04 -6.98 7.64
C GLY A 86 -36.88 -8.31 8.40
N LEU A 87 -35.81 -9.05 8.13
CA LEU A 87 -35.46 -10.32 8.79
C LEU A 87 -34.36 -10.18 9.86
N ALA A 88 -33.61 -9.07 9.85
CA ALA A 88 -32.43 -8.88 10.67
C ALA A 88 -32.75 -8.95 12.17
N GLU A 89 -31.89 -9.63 12.92
CA GLU A 89 -31.92 -9.57 14.37
C GLU A 89 -31.32 -8.26 14.85
N GLN A 90 -31.88 -7.70 15.92
CA GLN A 90 -31.24 -6.61 16.65
C GLN A 90 -30.05 -7.19 17.41
N THR A 91 -28.90 -6.51 17.34
CA THR A 91 -27.69 -6.91 18.05
C THR A 91 -27.17 -5.83 18.99
N ALA A 92 -26.55 -6.25 20.09
CA ALA A 92 -25.86 -5.40 21.04
C ALA A 92 -24.51 -6.06 21.37
N MET A 93 -23.40 -5.33 21.20
CA MET A 93 -22.06 -5.87 21.39
C MET A 93 -21.33 -5.12 22.51
N GLN A 94 -20.89 -5.86 23.52
CA GLN A 94 -20.18 -5.33 24.68
C GLN A 94 -18.79 -5.97 24.76
N GLN A 95 -17.74 -5.16 24.84
CA GLN A 95 -16.35 -5.61 24.80
C GLN A 95 -15.52 -4.95 25.92
N ARG A 96 -14.55 -5.70 26.49
CA ARG A 96 -13.59 -5.15 27.45
C ARG A 96 -12.21 -5.79 27.27
N SER A 97 -11.17 -4.95 27.27
CA SER A 97 -9.76 -5.38 27.24
C SER A 97 -9.37 -6.15 28.50
N VAL A 98 -8.54 -7.17 28.33
CA VAL A 98 -8.05 -8.08 29.38
C VAL A 98 -6.54 -7.93 29.56
N GLU A 99 -5.81 -7.81 28.44
CA GLU A 99 -4.35 -7.65 28.32
C GLU A 99 -3.54 -8.56 29.25
N ALA A 100 -3.74 -9.87 29.12
CA ALA A 100 -3.07 -10.88 29.94
C ALA A 100 -2.62 -12.11 29.13
N PRO A 101 -1.49 -12.75 29.48
CA PRO A 101 -1.09 -14.01 28.87
C PRO A 101 -2.14 -15.11 29.04
N LEU A 102 -2.35 -15.91 27.99
CA LEU A 102 -3.30 -17.01 28.01
C LEU A 102 -2.78 -18.19 28.85
N HIS A 103 -3.38 -18.38 30.03
CA HIS A 103 -3.20 -19.51 30.93
C HIS A 103 -4.56 -19.92 31.54
N ASP A 104 -4.68 -21.15 32.03
CA ASP A 104 -5.93 -21.64 32.63
C ASP A 104 -6.35 -20.85 33.89
N ASP A 105 -5.38 -20.29 34.63
CA ASP A 105 -5.62 -19.39 35.78
C ASP A 105 -6.37 -18.09 35.40
N LEU A 106 -6.39 -17.72 34.12
CA LEU A 106 -7.12 -16.55 33.62
C LEU A 106 -8.61 -16.86 33.36
N LEU A 107 -8.99 -18.13 33.21
CA LEU A 107 -10.35 -18.54 32.83
C LEU A 107 -11.44 -18.05 33.81
N PRO A 108 -11.27 -18.07 35.16
CA PRO A 108 -12.26 -17.52 36.08
C PRO A 108 -12.56 -16.03 35.81
N ARG A 109 -11.51 -15.22 35.58
CA ARG A 109 -11.64 -13.80 35.23
C ARG A 109 -12.35 -13.61 33.88
N LEU A 110 -12.13 -14.49 32.90
CA LEU A 110 -12.85 -14.45 31.62
C LEU A 110 -14.33 -14.83 31.77
N HIS A 111 -14.66 -15.77 32.65
CA HIS A 111 -16.06 -16.13 32.95
C HIS A 111 -16.80 -15.00 33.70
N ASP A 112 -16.18 -14.37 34.69
CA ASP A 112 -16.76 -13.21 35.39
C ASP A 112 -17.00 -12.04 34.42
N LEU A 113 -16.03 -11.77 33.53
CA LEU A 113 -16.15 -10.76 32.48
C LEU A 113 -17.25 -11.11 31.46
N ARG A 114 -17.34 -12.38 31.04
CA ARG A 114 -18.41 -12.86 30.16
C ARG A 114 -19.77 -12.55 30.76
N ASP A 115 -19.98 -12.88 32.03
CA ASP A 115 -21.29 -12.75 32.66
C ASP A 115 -21.67 -11.27 32.88
N ALA A 116 -20.70 -10.41 33.19
CA ALA A 116 -20.91 -8.97 33.24
C ALA A 116 -21.27 -8.35 31.88
N LEU A 117 -20.51 -8.65 30.81
CA LEU A 117 -20.77 -8.14 29.46
C LEU A 117 -22.08 -8.72 28.88
N ALA A 118 -22.37 -10.00 29.17
CA ALA A 118 -23.63 -10.66 28.80
C ALA A 118 -24.86 -10.02 29.46
N ALA A 119 -24.75 -9.60 30.72
CA ALA A 119 -25.83 -8.88 31.40
C ALA A 119 -26.08 -7.51 30.74
N GLN A 120 -25.01 -6.77 30.42
CA GLN A 120 -25.10 -5.47 29.74
C GLN A 120 -25.72 -5.60 28.34
N ALA A 121 -25.23 -6.52 27.51
CA ALA A 121 -25.74 -6.72 26.15
C ALA A 121 -27.20 -7.21 26.13
N ARG A 122 -27.62 -8.04 27.10
CA ARG A 122 -29.03 -8.41 27.27
C ARG A 122 -29.90 -7.23 27.67
N GLN A 123 -29.46 -6.42 28.64
CA GLN A 123 -30.21 -5.24 29.11
C GLN A 123 -30.42 -4.23 27.96
N GLU A 124 -29.41 -4.06 27.11
CA GLU A 124 -29.47 -3.18 25.94
C GLU A 124 -30.49 -3.64 24.88
N LEU A 125 -30.58 -4.94 24.56
CA LEU A 125 -31.62 -5.47 23.68
C LEU A 125 -33.02 -5.47 24.33
N GLN A 126 -33.12 -5.75 25.62
CA GLN A 126 -34.39 -5.68 26.35
C GLN A 126 -34.96 -4.25 26.36
N ALA A 127 -34.09 -3.23 26.48
CA ALA A 127 -34.48 -1.83 26.38
C ALA A 127 -34.99 -1.44 24.97
N GLN A 128 -34.59 -2.18 23.93
CA GLN A 128 -35.09 -2.04 22.55
C GLN A 128 -36.38 -2.87 22.28
N GLY A 129 -36.90 -3.58 23.29
CA GLY A 129 -38.15 -4.34 23.21
C GLY A 129 -37.99 -5.80 22.78
N VAL A 130 -36.76 -6.33 22.73
CA VAL A 130 -36.51 -7.75 22.42
C VAL A 130 -36.89 -8.64 23.61
N ASP A 131 -37.68 -9.68 23.35
CA ASP A 131 -38.07 -10.65 24.38
C ASP A 131 -36.84 -11.38 24.95
N ALA A 132 -36.77 -11.47 26.29
CA ALA A 132 -35.64 -12.03 27.01
C ALA A 132 -35.37 -13.51 26.69
N GLY A 133 -36.40 -14.29 26.36
CA GLY A 133 -36.28 -15.70 25.96
C GLY A 133 -35.77 -15.89 24.52
N SER A 134 -35.85 -14.85 23.69
CA SER A 134 -35.36 -14.86 22.30
C SER A 134 -33.88 -14.49 22.14
N ILE A 135 -33.27 -13.85 23.16
CA ILE A 135 -31.90 -13.34 23.10
C ILE A 135 -30.88 -14.48 23.19
N ARG A 136 -30.07 -14.61 22.14
CA ARG A 136 -28.93 -15.52 22.07
C ARG A 136 -27.63 -14.73 22.29
N LEU A 137 -26.63 -15.37 22.90
CA LEU A 137 -25.32 -14.79 23.13
C LEU A 137 -24.27 -15.51 22.30
N ARG A 138 -23.34 -14.74 21.74
CA ARG A 138 -22.06 -15.21 21.20
C ARG A 138 -20.94 -14.58 22.01
N VAL A 139 -19.96 -15.39 22.40
CA VAL A 139 -18.84 -14.98 23.23
C VAL A 139 -17.56 -15.28 22.48
N SER A 140 -16.72 -14.26 22.32
CA SER A 140 -15.47 -14.34 21.58
C SER A 140 -14.32 -13.81 22.44
N VAL A 141 -13.23 -14.56 22.51
CA VAL A 141 -11.96 -14.13 23.09
C VAL A 141 -11.07 -13.63 21.95
N LEU A 142 -10.60 -12.39 22.02
CA LEU A 142 -9.63 -11.86 21.08
C LEU A 142 -8.23 -12.27 21.53
N LEU A 143 -7.63 -13.21 20.80
CA LEU A 143 -6.27 -13.71 21.06
C LEU A 143 -5.28 -13.16 20.04
N ARG A 144 -4.07 -12.81 20.48
CA ARG A 144 -2.93 -12.43 19.65
C ARG A 144 -1.64 -13.10 20.12
N TYR A 145 -0.65 -13.26 19.24
CA TYR A 145 0.71 -13.62 19.69
C TYR A 145 1.33 -12.46 20.48
N ALA A 146 2.14 -12.77 21.50
CA ALA A 146 2.89 -11.77 22.25
C ALA A 146 3.78 -10.92 21.31
N GLY A 147 3.67 -9.59 21.41
CA GLY A 147 4.37 -8.65 20.51
C GLY A 147 3.76 -8.50 19.10
N SER A 148 2.67 -9.20 18.79
CA SER A 148 1.80 -8.91 17.64
C SER A 148 0.66 -7.95 18.04
N ASP A 149 0.13 -7.21 17.07
CA ASP A 149 -0.99 -6.28 17.19
C ASP A 149 -2.30 -6.80 16.57
N SER A 150 -2.28 -8.04 16.07
CA SER A 150 -3.36 -8.61 15.27
C SER A 150 -4.08 -9.72 16.03
N ALA A 151 -5.19 -9.38 16.69
CA ALA A 151 -6.02 -10.38 17.35
C ALA A 151 -7.02 -11.08 16.44
N LEU A 152 -7.32 -12.33 16.76
CA LEU A 152 -8.32 -13.18 16.13
C LEU A 152 -9.35 -13.62 17.17
N PRO A 153 -10.66 -13.59 16.85
CA PRO A 153 -11.68 -14.12 17.73
C PRO A 153 -11.65 -15.65 17.73
N VAL A 154 -11.66 -16.24 18.93
CA VAL A 154 -11.90 -17.66 19.19
C VAL A 154 -13.06 -17.84 20.16
N ALA A 155 -13.68 -19.02 20.19
CA ALA A 155 -14.70 -19.33 21.18
C ALA A 155 -14.08 -19.40 22.59
N LEU A 156 -14.79 -18.90 23.62
CA LEU A 156 -14.34 -19.05 25.01
C LEU A 156 -14.39 -20.53 25.44
N ALA A 157 -13.21 -21.13 25.63
CA ALA A 157 -13.00 -22.51 26.05
C ALA A 157 -11.82 -22.58 27.06
N ASP A 158 -11.24 -23.76 27.28
CA ASP A 158 -9.96 -23.89 27.99
C ASP A 158 -8.78 -23.32 27.16
N ALA A 159 -7.62 -23.09 27.80
CA ALA A 159 -6.49 -22.44 27.13
C ALA A 159 -5.92 -23.25 25.95
N ALA A 160 -6.02 -24.58 25.98
CA ALA A 160 -5.51 -25.45 24.91
C ALA A 160 -6.44 -25.43 23.68
N ALA A 161 -7.75 -25.52 23.89
CA ALA A 161 -8.75 -25.41 22.83
C ALA A 161 -8.72 -24.03 22.16
N MET A 162 -8.66 -22.95 22.95
CA MET A 162 -8.54 -21.59 22.44
C MET A 162 -7.25 -21.36 21.66
N ARG A 163 -6.12 -21.92 22.13
CA ARG A 163 -4.85 -21.92 21.38
C ARG A 163 -5.00 -22.63 20.04
N ALA A 164 -5.54 -23.84 20.03
CA ALA A 164 -5.66 -24.64 18.81
C ALA A 164 -6.60 -23.98 17.78
N GLU A 165 -7.70 -23.36 18.22
CA GLU A 165 -8.57 -22.59 17.33
C GLU A 165 -7.87 -21.32 16.80
N PHE A 166 -7.19 -20.56 17.67
CA PHE A 166 -6.41 -19.39 17.26
C PHE A 166 -5.37 -19.78 16.23
N GLU A 167 -4.56 -20.79 16.51
CA GLU A 167 -3.50 -21.27 15.63
C GLU A 167 -4.08 -21.74 14.29
N ARG A 168 -5.22 -22.43 14.25
CA ARG A 168 -5.90 -22.83 13.01
C ARG A 168 -6.38 -21.62 12.19
N ILE A 169 -7.03 -20.63 12.81
CA ILE A 169 -7.50 -19.42 12.12
C ILE A 169 -6.32 -18.56 11.65
N TYR A 170 -5.27 -18.46 12.48
CA TYR A 170 -4.04 -17.75 12.17
C TYR A 170 -3.31 -18.40 10.99
N LEU A 171 -3.20 -19.72 10.96
CA LEU A 171 -2.59 -20.44 9.83
C LEU A 171 -3.39 -20.25 8.54
N GLN A 172 -4.73 -20.30 8.62
CA GLN A 172 -5.61 -20.06 7.48
C GLN A 172 -5.48 -18.63 6.93
N ARG A 173 -5.22 -17.63 7.79
CA ARG A 173 -5.14 -16.21 7.41
C ARG A 173 -3.73 -15.74 7.02
N TYR A 174 -2.69 -16.28 7.65
CA TYR A 174 -1.31 -15.80 7.55
C TYR A 174 -0.29 -16.84 7.10
N ALA A 175 -0.69 -18.10 6.86
CA ALA A 175 0.11 -19.19 6.32
C ALA A 175 1.38 -19.59 7.11
N HIS A 176 1.54 -19.13 8.36
CA HIS A 176 2.61 -19.55 9.29
C HIS A 176 2.12 -19.53 10.75
N HIS A 177 2.90 -20.11 11.67
CA HIS A 177 2.73 -19.99 13.12
C HIS A 177 3.95 -19.28 13.74
N MET A 178 3.82 -18.81 14.98
CA MET A 178 4.93 -18.37 15.83
C MET A 178 4.95 -19.17 17.15
N PRO A 179 5.20 -20.49 17.12
CA PRO A 179 4.98 -21.39 18.26
C PRO A 179 5.84 -21.05 19.48
N GLU A 180 7.01 -20.45 19.28
CA GLU A 180 7.88 -19.92 20.34
C GLU A 180 7.31 -18.70 21.08
N ARG A 181 6.19 -18.11 20.62
CA ARG A 181 5.53 -16.98 21.28
C ARG A 181 4.32 -17.41 22.11
N GLY A 182 4.22 -16.87 23.32
CA GLY A 182 3.01 -16.93 24.13
C GLY A 182 1.81 -16.26 23.44
N LEU A 183 0.59 -16.66 23.81
CA LEU A 183 -0.63 -15.98 23.40
C LEU A 183 -1.06 -14.99 24.49
N VAL A 184 -1.66 -13.87 24.07
CA VAL A 184 -2.22 -12.82 24.92
C VAL A 184 -3.70 -12.70 24.61
N VAL A 185 -4.53 -12.68 25.67
CA VAL A 185 -5.93 -12.24 25.57
C VAL A 185 -5.93 -10.72 25.52
N GLU A 186 -6.22 -10.17 24.35
CA GLU A 186 -6.38 -8.74 24.13
C GLU A 186 -7.68 -8.27 24.81
N ALA A 187 -8.80 -8.88 24.44
CA ALA A 187 -10.13 -8.52 24.95
C ALA A 187 -11.09 -9.71 24.98
N LEU A 188 -12.19 -9.55 25.73
CA LEU A 188 -13.37 -10.40 25.66
C LEU A 188 -14.51 -9.59 25.03
N SER A 189 -15.22 -10.17 24.07
CA SER A 189 -16.40 -9.59 23.42
C SER A 189 -17.61 -10.50 23.58
N VAL A 190 -18.77 -9.90 23.86
CA VAL A 190 -20.07 -10.57 23.95
C VAL A 190 -21.07 -9.86 23.05
N GLU A 191 -21.55 -10.56 22.04
CA GLU A 191 -22.63 -10.13 21.14
C GLU A 191 -23.94 -10.79 21.61
N ALA A 192 -24.94 -10.00 21.96
CA ALA A 192 -26.32 -10.44 22.10
C ALA A 192 -27.07 -10.22 20.77
N ALA A 193 -27.94 -11.16 20.39
CA ALA A 193 -28.77 -11.08 19.18
C ALA A 193 -30.19 -11.61 19.45
N GLY A 194 -31.23 -10.94 18.93
CA GLY A 194 -32.61 -11.40 19.02
C GLY A 194 -33.61 -10.50 18.29
N GLY A 195 -34.91 -10.80 18.41
CA GLY A 195 -35.99 -9.95 17.89
C GLY A 195 -36.17 -9.91 16.36
N GLY A 196 -35.41 -10.68 15.59
CA GLY A 196 -35.61 -10.79 14.14
C GLY A 196 -36.88 -11.57 13.77
N ALA A 197 -37.43 -11.28 12.59
CA ALA A 197 -38.60 -11.99 12.09
C ALA A 197 -38.25 -13.45 11.73
N PRO A 198 -39.11 -14.45 12.08
CA PRO A 198 -38.83 -15.83 11.77
C PRO A 198 -38.82 -16.06 10.25
N LEU A 199 -37.76 -16.70 9.75
CA LEU A 199 -37.70 -17.23 8.39
C LEU A 199 -38.80 -18.28 8.21
N GLN A 200 -39.91 -17.88 7.57
CA GLN A 200 -40.93 -18.83 7.14
C GLN A 200 -40.32 -19.76 6.09
N SER A 201 -40.51 -21.07 6.26
CA SER A 201 -40.07 -22.06 5.27
C SER A 201 -40.70 -21.74 3.92
N GLU A 202 -39.89 -21.46 2.90
CA GLU A 202 -40.40 -21.10 1.59
C GLU A 202 -41.20 -22.27 0.99
N ALA A 203 -42.42 -21.97 0.52
CA ALA A 203 -43.31 -22.98 -0.02
C ALA A 203 -42.73 -23.56 -1.32
N GLN A 204 -42.24 -24.80 -1.24
CA GLN A 204 -41.72 -25.53 -2.39
C GLN A 204 -42.86 -25.84 -3.37
N GLN A 205 -42.70 -25.36 -4.60
CA GLN A 205 -43.62 -25.61 -5.70
C GLN A 205 -43.18 -26.87 -6.47
N THR A 206 -44.14 -27.55 -7.09
CA THR A 206 -43.86 -28.73 -7.93
C THR A 206 -43.04 -28.32 -9.15
N GLU A 207 -41.89 -28.95 -9.35
CA GLU A 207 -41.05 -28.72 -10.53
C GLU A 207 -41.59 -29.42 -11.77
N VAL A 208 -41.43 -28.77 -12.93
CA VAL A 208 -41.85 -29.24 -14.25
C VAL A 208 -40.63 -29.25 -15.18
N THR A 209 -40.40 -30.38 -15.85
CA THR A 209 -39.32 -30.52 -16.83
C THR A 209 -39.70 -29.84 -18.15
N GLY A 210 -38.96 -28.80 -18.55
CA GLY A 210 -39.13 -28.16 -19.85
C GLY A 210 -38.23 -26.94 -20.03
N ALA A 211 -38.24 -26.37 -21.24
CA ALA A 211 -37.64 -25.05 -21.48
C ALA A 211 -38.55 -23.94 -20.96
N MET A 212 -37.98 -22.78 -20.58
CA MET A 212 -38.77 -21.58 -20.29
C MET A 212 -39.47 -21.08 -21.57
N PRO A 213 -40.70 -20.56 -21.49
CA PRO A 213 -41.43 -20.10 -22.66
C PRO A 213 -40.77 -18.84 -23.26
N PRO A 214 -40.44 -18.82 -24.57
CA PRO A 214 -39.90 -17.64 -25.22
C PRO A 214 -41.01 -16.59 -25.40
N HIS A 215 -40.78 -15.39 -24.87
CA HIS A 215 -41.70 -14.26 -25.00
C HIS A 215 -41.44 -13.47 -26.30
N ALA A 216 -40.18 -13.23 -26.63
CA ALA A 216 -39.75 -12.57 -27.86
C ALA A 216 -38.30 -12.97 -28.21
N ARG A 217 -37.75 -12.43 -29.31
CA ARG A 217 -36.31 -12.42 -29.57
C ARG A 217 -35.86 -11.00 -29.90
N LEU A 218 -34.64 -10.64 -29.51
CA LEU A 218 -34.04 -9.34 -29.80
C LEU A 218 -32.53 -9.47 -30.06
N PRO A 219 -31.96 -8.58 -30.91
CA PRO A 219 -30.52 -8.51 -31.06
C PRO A 219 -29.87 -7.93 -29.80
N VAL A 220 -28.85 -8.61 -29.27
CA VAL A 220 -27.99 -8.13 -28.18
C VAL A 220 -26.53 -8.29 -28.62
N PHE A 221 -25.70 -7.29 -28.37
CA PHE A 221 -24.28 -7.34 -28.71
C PHE A 221 -23.50 -8.04 -27.59
N ILE A 222 -22.87 -9.18 -27.89
CA ILE A 222 -22.11 -10.02 -26.97
C ILE A 222 -20.97 -10.70 -27.74
N ASP A 223 -19.75 -10.68 -27.20
CA ASP A 223 -18.53 -11.22 -27.81
C ASP A 223 -18.19 -10.55 -29.16
N GLY A 224 -18.22 -9.23 -29.23
CA GLY A 224 -17.90 -8.47 -30.44
C GLY A 224 -18.88 -8.64 -31.60
N ARG A 225 -20.09 -9.16 -31.35
CA ARG A 225 -21.09 -9.43 -32.40
C ARG A 225 -22.53 -9.34 -31.90
N TRP A 226 -23.44 -8.98 -32.80
CA TRP A 226 -24.88 -9.06 -32.55
C TRP A 226 -25.37 -10.51 -32.55
N GLN A 227 -25.99 -10.96 -31.46
CA GLN A 227 -26.55 -12.30 -31.26
C GLN A 227 -28.07 -12.23 -31.05
N ASP A 228 -28.82 -13.13 -31.69
CA ASP A 228 -30.28 -13.20 -31.64
C ASP A 228 -30.76 -13.88 -30.34
N THR A 229 -31.02 -13.05 -29.33
CA THR A 229 -31.18 -13.41 -27.92
C THR A 229 -32.64 -13.63 -27.57
N VAL A 230 -32.96 -14.72 -26.86
CA VAL A 230 -34.33 -15.02 -26.44
C VAL A 230 -34.72 -14.16 -25.23
N LEU A 231 -35.84 -13.44 -25.29
CA LEU A 231 -36.46 -12.79 -24.14
C LEU A 231 -37.44 -13.76 -23.48
N VAL A 232 -37.32 -13.92 -22.17
CA VAL A 232 -38.23 -14.68 -21.31
C VAL A 232 -38.76 -13.76 -20.22
N ARG A 233 -40.06 -13.82 -19.91
CA ARG A 233 -40.64 -13.09 -18.77
C ARG A 233 -40.72 -14.01 -17.56
N ARG A 234 -40.07 -13.64 -16.45
CA ARG A 234 -39.98 -14.47 -15.23
C ARG A 234 -41.34 -14.92 -14.69
N ALA A 235 -42.38 -14.10 -14.85
CA ALA A 235 -43.75 -14.41 -14.44
C ALA A 235 -44.44 -15.52 -15.28
N GLU A 236 -43.89 -15.87 -16.45
CA GLU A 236 -44.39 -16.95 -17.31
C GLU A 236 -43.69 -18.30 -17.03
N CYS A 237 -42.58 -18.28 -16.28
CA CYS A 237 -41.78 -19.46 -15.98
C CYS A 237 -42.29 -20.25 -14.77
N GLN A 238 -42.28 -21.57 -14.91
CA GLN A 238 -42.57 -22.53 -13.83
C GLN A 238 -41.27 -23.07 -13.21
N PRO A 239 -41.28 -23.47 -11.92
CA PRO A 239 -40.18 -24.20 -11.29
C PRO A 239 -39.75 -25.43 -12.10
N GLY A 240 -38.46 -25.74 -12.11
CA GLY A 240 -37.86 -26.81 -12.91
C GLY A 240 -37.51 -26.42 -14.36
N GLN A 241 -38.12 -25.36 -14.91
CA GLN A 241 -37.82 -24.92 -16.28
C GLN A 241 -36.42 -24.29 -16.40
N HIS A 242 -35.81 -24.45 -17.58
CA HIS A 242 -34.47 -23.93 -17.89
C HIS A 242 -34.40 -23.15 -19.21
N VAL A 243 -33.38 -22.30 -19.37
CA VAL A 243 -33.05 -21.62 -20.62
C VAL A 243 -31.53 -21.48 -20.76
N ASP A 244 -31.01 -21.79 -21.94
CA ASP A 244 -29.60 -21.68 -22.26
C ASP A 244 -29.29 -20.32 -22.90
N GLY A 245 -28.10 -19.78 -22.64
CA GLY A 245 -27.63 -18.51 -23.20
C GLY A 245 -27.29 -18.58 -24.70
N PRO A 246 -27.46 -17.49 -25.47
CA PRO A 246 -27.84 -16.15 -25.02
C PRO A 246 -29.35 -15.98 -24.78
N ALA A 247 -29.72 -15.60 -23.55
CA ALA A 247 -31.09 -15.29 -23.18
C ALA A 247 -31.18 -14.12 -22.17
N LEU A 248 -32.27 -13.39 -22.21
CA LEU A 248 -32.62 -12.33 -21.26
C LEU A 248 -33.85 -12.76 -20.45
N LEU A 249 -33.70 -12.89 -19.15
CA LEU A 249 -34.81 -13.17 -18.22
C LEU A 249 -35.21 -11.86 -17.53
N ALA A 250 -36.35 -11.29 -17.96
CA ALA A 250 -36.89 -10.06 -17.41
C ALA A 250 -37.85 -10.34 -16.25
N ASP A 251 -37.61 -9.71 -15.11
CA ASP A 251 -38.44 -9.77 -13.91
C ASP A 251 -38.88 -8.36 -13.48
N ALA A 252 -39.83 -8.25 -12.55
CA ALA A 252 -40.42 -6.97 -12.13
C ALA A 252 -39.40 -5.99 -11.50
N HIS A 253 -38.28 -6.50 -10.98
CA HIS A 253 -37.29 -5.74 -10.21
C HIS A 253 -35.84 -5.97 -10.63
N THR A 254 -35.59 -6.78 -11.67
CA THR A 254 -34.25 -7.04 -12.21
C THR A 254 -34.32 -7.64 -13.62
N THR A 255 -33.25 -7.48 -14.39
CA THR A 255 -33.06 -8.18 -15.67
C THR A 255 -31.79 -9.02 -15.57
N LEU A 256 -31.91 -10.32 -15.82
CA LEU A 256 -30.80 -11.26 -15.88
C LEU A 256 -30.39 -11.48 -17.33
N LEU A 257 -29.10 -11.32 -17.63
CA LEU A 257 -28.50 -11.82 -18.86
C LEU A 257 -27.90 -13.22 -18.60
N VAL A 258 -28.41 -14.22 -19.32
CA VAL A 258 -27.82 -15.55 -19.41
C VAL A 258 -26.87 -15.53 -20.60
N GLU A 259 -25.57 -15.34 -20.33
CA GLU A 259 -24.54 -15.21 -21.37
C GLU A 259 -24.31 -16.56 -22.09
N PRO A 260 -23.77 -16.56 -23.33
CA PRO A 260 -23.41 -17.80 -24.03
C PRO A 260 -22.54 -18.74 -23.17
N GLY A 261 -22.85 -20.03 -23.18
CA GLY A 261 -22.17 -21.02 -22.34
C GLY A 261 -22.63 -21.06 -20.87
N TRP A 262 -23.69 -20.34 -20.52
CA TRP A 262 -24.41 -20.49 -19.26
C TRP A 262 -25.84 -21.01 -19.49
N SER A 263 -26.40 -21.70 -18.48
CA SER A 263 -27.79 -22.15 -18.45
C SER A 263 -28.45 -21.70 -17.15
N ALA A 264 -29.65 -21.12 -17.23
CA ALA A 264 -30.45 -20.69 -16.08
C ALA A 264 -31.58 -21.69 -15.80
N ARG A 265 -31.86 -21.97 -14.52
CA ARG A 265 -32.99 -22.81 -14.06
C ARG A 265 -33.78 -22.12 -12.96
N ILE A 266 -35.11 -22.28 -12.98
CA ILE A 266 -35.97 -21.86 -11.84
C ILE A 266 -36.02 -22.99 -10.81
N THR A 267 -35.73 -22.69 -9.54
CA THR A 267 -35.80 -23.68 -8.45
C THR A 267 -37.24 -23.87 -7.92
N ALA A 268 -37.50 -24.95 -7.18
CA ALA A 268 -38.75 -25.16 -6.43
C ALA A 268 -39.17 -23.98 -5.51
N ALA A 269 -38.21 -23.19 -5.02
CA ALA A 269 -38.47 -21.98 -4.21
C ALA A 269 -38.69 -20.71 -5.06
N GLY A 270 -38.55 -20.82 -6.39
CA GLY A 270 -38.71 -19.72 -7.34
C GLY A 270 -37.46 -18.84 -7.52
N HIS A 271 -36.31 -19.24 -6.98
CA HIS A 271 -35.02 -18.60 -7.26
C HIS A 271 -34.54 -18.91 -8.69
N VAL A 272 -33.49 -18.23 -9.14
CA VAL A 272 -32.78 -18.56 -10.38
C VAL A 272 -31.38 -19.05 -10.05
N GLU A 273 -31.03 -20.23 -10.52
CA GLU A 273 -29.68 -20.79 -10.48
C GLU A 273 -29.09 -20.75 -11.89
N LEU A 274 -27.83 -20.32 -12.02
CA LEU A 274 -27.08 -20.39 -13.28
C LEU A 274 -25.91 -21.35 -13.15
N HIS A 275 -25.72 -22.16 -14.19
CA HIS A 275 -24.65 -23.15 -14.30
C HIS A 275 -23.83 -22.92 -15.56
N ARG A 276 -22.50 -22.98 -15.43
CA ARG A 276 -21.57 -22.99 -16.56
C ARG A 276 -21.71 -24.29 -17.35
N GLN A 277 -21.87 -24.19 -18.66
CA GLN A 277 -21.90 -25.35 -19.57
C GLN A 277 -20.47 -25.79 -19.91
N ALA A 278 -20.18 -27.09 -19.82
CA ALA A 278 -18.82 -27.64 -19.79
C ALA A 278 -18.05 -27.67 -21.14
N THR A 279 -18.42 -26.84 -22.12
CA THR A 279 -17.89 -26.91 -23.50
C THR A 279 -17.59 -25.55 -24.10
N GLN A 280 -16.45 -24.96 -23.73
CA GLN A 280 -15.68 -24.06 -24.61
C GLN A 280 -14.22 -23.93 -24.15
N THR A 281 -13.34 -24.74 -24.73
CA THR A 281 -11.89 -24.46 -24.77
C THR A 281 -11.66 -23.30 -25.74
N ARG A 282 -11.18 -22.15 -25.25
CA ARG A 282 -10.79 -21.02 -26.12
C ARG A 282 -9.69 -21.46 -27.09
N ALA A 283 -9.90 -21.23 -28.39
CA ALA A 283 -8.88 -21.39 -29.40
C ALA A 283 -7.76 -20.36 -29.21
N ARG A 284 -6.51 -20.77 -29.42
CA ARG A 284 -5.35 -19.85 -29.41
C ARG A 284 -5.20 -19.19 -30.77
N ASP A 285 -4.74 -17.95 -30.76
CA ASP A 285 -4.34 -17.18 -31.93
C ASP A 285 -2.82 -16.96 -31.86
N ASP A 286 -2.08 -17.45 -32.86
CA ASP A 286 -0.62 -17.70 -32.80
C ASP A 286 0.17 -16.82 -33.79
N ASP A 287 -0.19 -15.53 -33.95
CA ASP A 287 0.58 -14.60 -34.82
C ASP A 287 1.81 -13.97 -34.09
N THR A 288 2.95 -14.01 -34.79
CA THR A 288 4.31 -13.91 -34.23
C THR A 288 5.19 -12.83 -34.87
N ALA A 289 4.65 -11.96 -35.73
CA ALA A 289 5.43 -10.85 -36.31
C ALA A 289 5.92 -9.83 -35.25
N VAL A 290 7.19 -9.43 -35.34
CA VAL A 290 7.85 -8.54 -34.37
C VAL A 290 7.41 -7.08 -34.57
N ASN A 291 7.03 -6.41 -33.48
CA ASN A 291 6.56 -5.03 -33.48
C ASN A 291 7.36 -4.21 -32.45
N PRO A 292 7.98 -3.05 -32.81
CA PRO A 292 8.63 -2.15 -31.86
C PRO A 292 7.69 -1.66 -30.76
N VAL A 293 6.40 -1.51 -31.07
CA VAL A 293 5.38 -1.21 -30.09
C VAL A 293 5.22 -2.35 -29.10
N ARG A 294 5.49 -3.64 -29.40
CA ARG A 294 5.51 -4.73 -28.39
C ARG A 294 6.68 -4.59 -27.40
N LEU A 295 7.83 -4.07 -27.82
CA LEU A 295 8.96 -3.77 -26.94
C LEU A 295 8.60 -2.59 -26.04
N GLU A 296 8.05 -1.55 -26.68
CA GLU A 296 7.41 -0.41 -26.04
C GLU A 296 6.01 -0.75 -25.46
N LEU A 297 5.71 -2.07 -25.37
CA LEU A 297 4.71 -2.73 -24.54
C LEU A 297 5.21 -3.76 -23.46
N PHE A 298 6.46 -3.82 -22.93
CA PHE A 298 6.88 -4.57 -21.68
C PHE A 298 7.24 -3.80 -20.35
N ASN A 299 8.31 -3.02 -20.26
CA ASN A 299 8.68 -2.03 -19.21
C ASN A 299 7.58 -1.54 -18.22
N ASN A 300 6.32 -1.30 -18.63
CA ASN A 300 5.42 -0.45 -17.86
C ASN A 300 4.71 -1.10 -16.65
N GLN A 301 4.19 -2.31 -16.73
CA GLN A 301 3.54 -2.98 -15.58
C GLN A 301 4.57 -3.50 -14.59
N PHE A 302 5.87 -3.54 -14.93
CA PHE A 302 6.91 -3.76 -13.91
C PHE A 302 6.76 -2.76 -12.75
N MET A 303 6.22 -1.58 -13.03
CA MET A 303 5.95 -0.56 -12.02
C MET A 303 4.54 -0.60 -11.43
N HIS A 304 3.51 -1.02 -12.18
CA HIS A 304 2.17 -1.23 -11.60
C HIS A 304 2.15 -2.42 -10.61
N ILE A 305 3.01 -3.42 -10.85
CA ILE A 305 3.28 -4.51 -9.92
C ILE A 305 3.90 -3.97 -8.61
N ALA A 306 4.84 -3.02 -8.69
CA ALA A 306 5.48 -2.43 -7.51
C ALA A 306 4.48 -1.71 -6.57
N GLU A 307 3.41 -1.12 -7.11
CA GLU A 307 2.38 -0.43 -6.33
C GLU A 307 1.46 -1.40 -5.57
N GLN A 308 1.01 -2.48 -6.22
CA GLN A 308 0.19 -3.50 -5.56
C GLN A 308 0.99 -4.28 -4.50
N MET A 309 2.30 -4.48 -4.74
CA MET A 309 3.21 -5.00 -3.72
C MET A 309 3.28 -4.09 -2.49
N GLY A 310 3.28 -2.77 -2.69
CA GLY A 310 3.23 -1.78 -1.61
C GLY A 310 2.01 -1.90 -0.70
N VAL A 311 0.82 -2.05 -1.28
CA VAL A 311 -0.44 -2.20 -0.53
C VAL A 311 -0.44 -3.48 0.32
N GLN A 312 0.16 -4.57 -0.16
CA GLN A 312 0.23 -5.81 0.63
C GLN A 312 1.33 -5.77 1.69
N LEU A 313 2.47 -5.15 1.38
CA LEU A 313 3.58 -4.91 2.30
C LEU A 313 3.13 -4.03 3.50
N GLN A 314 2.26 -3.05 3.23
CA GLN A 314 1.61 -2.22 4.26
C GLN A 314 0.78 -3.05 5.26
N ASN A 315 0.06 -4.08 4.80
CA ASN A 315 -0.90 -4.81 5.63
C ASN A 315 -0.26 -5.92 6.51
N THR A 316 0.95 -6.38 6.19
CA THR A 316 1.57 -7.56 6.82
C THR A 316 2.85 -7.29 7.61
N ALA A 317 3.46 -6.12 7.45
CA ALA A 317 4.66 -5.77 8.20
C ALA A 317 4.41 -5.59 9.71
N VAL A 318 5.41 -5.93 10.53
CA VAL A 318 5.44 -5.64 11.97
C VAL A 318 6.23 -4.36 12.27
N SER A 319 7.17 -4.00 11.40
CA SER A 319 7.88 -2.71 11.46
C SER A 319 6.95 -1.56 11.10
N VAL A 320 6.83 -0.58 11.98
CA VAL A 320 6.08 0.68 11.74
C VAL A 320 6.59 1.37 10.47
N ASN A 321 7.90 1.26 10.17
CA ASN A 321 8.50 1.84 8.96
C ASN A 321 7.98 1.27 7.62
N ILE A 322 7.37 0.09 7.67
CA ILE A 322 6.89 -0.61 6.48
C ILE A 322 5.35 -0.65 6.51
N LYS A 323 4.78 -1.00 7.67
CA LYS A 323 3.33 -1.12 7.90
C LYS A 323 2.60 0.21 7.86
N GLU A 324 3.15 1.19 8.56
CA GLU A 324 2.55 2.51 8.69
C GLU A 324 3.25 3.51 7.76
N ARG A 325 4.52 3.26 7.38
CA ARG A 325 5.34 4.25 6.66
C ARG A 325 5.78 3.99 5.22
N LEU A 326 5.46 2.85 4.62
CA LEU A 326 5.54 2.67 3.15
C LEU A 326 6.94 2.84 2.48
N ASP A 327 8.06 2.75 3.20
CA ASP A 327 9.41 2.97 2.64
C ASP A 327 9.97 1.72 1.88
N PHE A 328 9.82 1.63 0.54
CA PHE A 328 10.19 0.46 -0.31
C PHE A 328 10.39 0.73 -1.85
N SER A 329 11.03 -0.22 -2.59
CA SER A 329 11.27 -0.29 -4.07
C SER A 329 11.95 -1.64 -4.54
N CYS A 330 12.37 -1.81 -5.82
CA CYS A 330 12.69 -3.13 -6.48
C CYS A 330 13.85 -3.11 -7.55
N ALA A 331 14.70 -4.17 -7.73
CA ALA A 331 15.79 -4.31 -8.78
C ALA A 331 16.34 -5.77 -8.99
N LEU A 332 17.16 -6.12 -10.03
CA LEU A 332 17.28 -7.50 -10.66
C LEU A 332 18.69 -8.02 -11.17
N PHE A 333 18.95 -9.35 -11.25
CA PHE A 333 20.21 -10.05 -11.72
C PHE A 333 20.03 -11.50 -12.28
N SER A 334 21.09 -12.30 -12.58
CA SER A 334 21.02 -13.67 -13.16
C SER A 334 20.98 -14.84 -12.13
N MET A 335 20.12 -15.85 -12.34
CA MET A 335 19.59 -16.69 -11.24
C MET A 335 19.21 -18.14 -11.66
N ARG A 336 18.77 -18.98 -10.70
CA ARG A 336 18.09 -20.29 -10.92
C ARG A 336 16.69 -20.35 -10.28
N PRO A 337 15.81 -21.30 -10.66
CA PRO A 337 14.51 -21.48 -10.02
C PRO A 337 14.62 -21.72 -8.51
N GLY A 338 13.86 -20.95 -7.73
CA GLY A 338 13.87 -21.04 -6.27
C GLY A 338 15.01 -20.28 -5.57
N ASP A 339 15.92 -19.63 -6.31
CA ASP A 339 16.86 -18.69 -5.70
C ASP A 339 16.13 -17.42 -5.23
N VAL A 340 16.68 -16.76 -4.20
CA VAL A 340 16.30 -15.40 -3.80
C VAL A 340 17.58 -14.67 -3.40
N PHE A 341 17.70 -13.40 -3.75
CA PHE A 341 18.87 -12.55 -3.49
C PHE A 341 18.49 -11.40 -2.57
N MET A 342 19.47 -10.78 -1.93
CA MET A 342 19.28 -9.53 -1.19
C MET A 342 20.47 -8.58 -1.36
N LEU A 343 20.20 -7.27 -1.35
CA LEU A 343 21.20 -6.20 -1.39
C LEU A 343 20.71 -4.96 -0.63
N ASN A 344 21.65 -4.16 -0.12
CA ASN A 344 21.37 -2.80 0.37
C ASN A 344 22.43 -1.77 -0.10
N ASP A 345 23.50 -2.21 -0.79
CA ASP A 345 24.59 -1.33 -1.21
C ASP A 345 24.09 -0.20 -2.14
N PRO A 346 24.16 1.08 -1.72
CA PRO A 346 23.65 2.21 -2.49
C PRO A 346 24.44 2.49 -3.77
N TYR A 347 25.65 1.94 -3.90
CA TYR A 347 26.44 2.02 -5.12
C TYR A 347 26.07 0.94 -6.15
N HIS A 348 25.31 -0.08 -5.76
CA HIS A 348 24.87 -1.19 -6.60
C HIS A 348 23.33 -1.36 -6.65
N GLY A 349 22.58 -0.29 -6.37
CA GLY A 349 21.11 -0.23 -6.53
C GLY A 349 20.29 0.00 -5.26
N GLY A 350 20.94 0.06 -4.09
CA GLY A 350 20.33 0.52 -2.84
C GLY A 350 20.06 2.04 -2.82
N THR A 351 19.49 2.51 -1.71
CA THR A 351 19.22 3.92 -1.40
C THR A 351 20.08 4.39 -0.23
N HIS A 352 20.05 3.62 0.85
CA HIS A 352 20.93 3.66 2.03
C HIS A 352 20.95 2.25 2.66
N LEU A 353 21.84 1.97 3.61
CA LEU A 353 21.96 0.60 4.16
C LEU A 353 20.73 0.04 4.90
N PRO A 354 19.90 0.83 5.60
CA PRO A 354 18.68 0.31 6.22
C PRO A 354 17.70 -0.32 5.22
N ASP A 355 17.74 0.07 3.95
CA ASP A 355 16.83 -0.39 2.91
C ASP A 355 17.31 -1.69 2.26
N VAL A 356 17.02 -2.82 2.90
CA VAL A 356 17.37 -4.14 2.34
C VAL A 356 16.36 -4.54 1.27
N THR A 357 16.83 -4.71 0.04
CA THR A 357 16.05 -5.16 -1.13
C THR A 357 16.21 -6.66 -1.31
N VAL A 358 15.12 -7.41 -1.25
CA VAL A 358 15.06 -8.85 -1.51
C VAL A 358 14.46 -9.09 -2.90
N VAL A 359 15.07 -9.97 -3.70
CA VAL A 359 14.80 -10.13 -5.14
C VAL A 359 14.62 -11.61 -5.49
N THR A 360 13.51 -11.94 -6.15
CA THR A 360 13.14 -13.31 -6.54
C THR A 360 12.86 -13.39 -8.04
N PRO A 361 13.53 -14.30 -8.78
CA PRO A 361 13.22 -14.57 -10.18
C PRO A 361 11.94 -15.42 -10.28
N VAL A 362 11.13 -15.10 -11.28
CA VAL A 362 9.93 -15.85 -11.64
C VAL A 362 10.22 -16.59 -12.93
N PHE A 363 10.57 -17.87 -12.80
CA PHE A 363 10.80 -18.74 -13.95
C PHE A 363 9.50 -19.20 -14.60
N ASP A 364 9.64 -19.61 -15.87
CA ASP A 364 8.65 -20.37 -16.61
C ASP A 364 8.31 -21.72 -15.92
N ALA A 365 7.30 -22.42 -16.45
CA ALA A 365 6.88 -23.71 -15.91
C ALA A 365 7.93 -24.83 -16.07
N ALA A 366 8.93 -24.64 -16.94
CA ALA A 366 10.01 -25.60 -17.18
C ALA A 366 11.26 -25.34 -16.32
N GLY A 367 11.34 -24.19 -15.64
CA GLY A 367 12.52 -23.72 -14.92
C GLY A 367 13.65 -23.23 -15.82
N SER A 368 13.38 -22.94 -17.10
CA SER A 368 14.41 -22.63 -18.12
C SER A 368 14.64 -21.13 -18.34
N GLU A 369 13.59 -20.35 -18.55
CA GLU A 369 13.64 -18.90 -18.77
C GLU A 369 13.17 -18.14 -17.53
N VAL A 370 13.86 -17.06 -17.18
CA VAL A 370 13.33 -16.06 -16.22
C VAL A 370 12.30 -15.20 -16.94
N LEU A 371 11.03 -15.36 -16.60
CA LEU A 371 9.92 -14.59 -17.17
C LEU A 371 9.82 -13.20 -16.56
N PHE A 372 9.86 -13.17 -15.23
CA PHE A 372 9.77 -11.97 -14.40
C PHE A 372 10.63 -12.11 -13.16
N TYR A 373 10.42 -11.17 -12.24
CA TYR A 373 11.49 -10.61 -11.47
C TYR A 373 10.79 -9.73 -10.42
N VAL A 374 10.69 -10.21 -9.20
CA VAL A 374 9.87 -9.63 -8.12
C VAL A 374 10.81 -9.15 -7.02
N GLY A 375 10.68 -7.90 -6.60
CA GLY A 375 11.55 -7.30 -5.59
C GLY A 375 10.76 -6.61 -4.49
N SER A 376 11.12 -6.83 -3.23
CA SER A 376 10.58 -6.09 -2.09
C SER A 376 11.74 -5.50 -1.29
N ARG A 377 11.73 -4.19 -1.10
CA ARG A 377 12.62 -3.50 -0.16
C ARG A 377 11.87 -3.21 1.13
N GLY A 378 12.59 -3.21 2.23
CA GLY A 378 12.03 -2.87 3.54
C GLY A 378 13.07 -2.12 4.34
N HIS A 379 12.63 -1.09 5.04
CA HIS A 379 13.48 -0.34 5.96
C HIS A 379 13.66 -1.14 7.26
N HIS A 380 14.86 -1.69 7.45
CA HIS A 380 15.25 -2.40 8.66
C HIS A 380 15.58 -1.39 9.77
N ALA A 381 14.93 -1.50 10.92
CA ALA A 381 15.08 -0.56 12.03
C ALA A 381 16.51 -0.48 12.59
N ASP A 382 17.32 -1.53 12.42
CA ASP A 382 18.76 -1.52 12.66
C ASP A 382 19.43 -2.55 11.74
N ILE A 383 20.41 -2.12 10.95
CA ILE A 383 21.33 -2.93 10.13
C ILE A 383 22.79 -2.78 10.62
N GLY A 384 22.96 -2.24 11.83
CA GLY A 384 24.24 -1.95 12.46
C GLY A 384 24.63 -0.48 12.41
N GLY A 385 25.94 -0.22 12.30
CA GLY A 385 26.51 1.12 12.21
C GLY A 385 26.88 1.75 13.55
N ILE A 386 27.48 2.94 13.54
CA ILE A 386 28.05 3.58 14.74
C ILE A 386 27.03 4.01 15.79
N THR A 387 25.74 4.17 15.44
CA THR A 387 24.65 4.47 16.38
C THR A 387 23.49 3.47 16.23
N PRO A 388 22.67 3.25 17.27
CA PRO A 388 21.39 2.54 17.16
C PRO A 388 20.46 3.19 16.12
N GLY A 389 19.59 2.40 15.51
CA GLY A 389 18.59 2.90 14.56
C GLY A 389 19.11 3.12 13.13
N SER A 390 20.39 2.77 12.87
CA SER A 390 21.09 2.86 11.58
C SER A 390 20.96 4.16 10.78
N MET A 391 20.67 5.28 11.47
CA MET A 391 20.74 6.65 10.96
C MET A 391 21.81 7.44 11.72
N PRO A 392 23.11 7.08 11.60
CA PRO A 392 24.17 7.80 12.30
C PRO A 392 24.27 9.26 11.82
N PRO A 393 24.09 10.27 12.69
CA PRO A 393 24.11 11.68 12.27
C PRO A 393 25.47 12.19 11.77
N PHE A 394 26.53 11.39 11.92
CA PHE A 394 27.93 11.80 11.75
C PHE A 394 28.81 10.80 10.98
N SER A 395 28.22 9.85 10.24
CA SER A 395 28.98 8.95 9.38
C SER A 395 29.76 9.72 8.30
N ARG A 396 30.95 9.22 7.97
CA ARG A 396 31.85 9.74 6.92
C ARG A 396 32.15 8.70 5.84
N SER A 397 31.99 7.42 6.17
CA SER A 397 32.02 6.33 5.20
C SER A 397 30.80 5.43 5.34
N ILE A 398 30.36 4.85 4.22
CA ILE A 398 29.28 3.84 4.16
C ILE A 398 29.48 2.71 5.19
N LEU A 399 30.73 2.34 5.48
CA LEU A 399 31.05 1.29 6.45
C LEU A 399 30.65 1.64 7.89
N GLU A 400 30.55 2.93 8.23
CA GLU A 400 30.11 3.41 9.55
C GLU A 400 28.58 3.38 9.69
N GLU A 401 27.84 3.18 8.58
CA GLU A 401 26.37 3.19 8.53
C GLU A 401 25.77 1.80 8.81
N GLY A 402 26.56 0.73 8.67
CA GLY A 402 26.15 -0.63 9.01
C GLY A 402 26.70 -1.72 8.10
N VAL A 403 25.99 -2.84 8.05
CA VAL A 403 26.36 -3.99 7.22
C VAL A 403 26.04 -3.68 5.75
N VAL A 404 27.09 -3.61 4.92
CA VAL A 404 26.95 -3.51 3.46
C VAL A 404 26.72 -4.90 2.87
N ILE A 405 25.63 -5.05 2.14
CA ILE A 405 25.16 -6.28 1.52
C ILE A 405 25.19 -6.07 0.01
N ASP A 406 26.26 -6.55 -0.63
CA ASP A 406 26.37 -6.64 -2.08
C ASP A 406 25.86 -8.03 -2.54
N ASN A 407 24.74 -8.02 -3.25
CA ASN A 407 24.20 -9.14 -4.03
C ASN A 407 24.28 -10.54 -3.38
N PHE A 408 23.86 -10.64 -2.12
CA PHE A 408 23.91 -11.87 -1.35
C PHE A 408 22.79 -12.83 -1.74
N LYS A 409 23.12 -14.07 -2.10
CA LYS A 409 22.11 -15.13 -2.30
C LYS A 409 21.50 -15.55 -0.96
N LEU A 410 20.27 -15.10 -0.70
CA LEU A 410 19.48 -15.31 0.52
C LEU A 410 18.83 -16.71 0.58
N VAL A 411 18.24 -17.15 -0.53
CA VAL A 411 17.69 -18.50 -0.70
C VAL A 411 18.41 -19.18 -1.86
N ASP A 412 18.75 -20.45 -1.69
CA ASP A 412 19.48 -21.27 -2.66
C ASP A 412 18.60 -22.47 -3.05
N ALA A 413 18.02 -22.43 -4.26
CA ALA A 413 17.07 -23.44 -4.75
C ALA A 413 15.98 -23.83 -3.71
N GLY A 414 15.33 -22.85 -3.10
CA GLY A 414 14.29 -23.03 -2.08
C GLY A 414 14.78 -23.19 -0.64
N ARG A 415 16.09 -23.39 -0.39
CA ARG A 415 16.67 -23.45 0.96
C ARG A 415 17.10 -22.07 1.43
N LEU A 416 16.43 -21.53 2.45
CA LEU A 416 16.84 -20.29 3.12
C LEU A 416 18.19 -20.48 3.84
N ARG A 417 19.13 -19.56 3.61
CA ARG A 417 20.50 -19.59 4.13
C ARG A 417 20.61 -18.88 5.49
N GLU A 418 19.79 -19.29 6.46
CA GLU A 418 19.62 -18.61 7.75
C GLU A 418 20.94 -18.41 8.50
N ALA A 419 21.78 -19.45 8.57
CA ALA A 419 23.07 -19.39 9.25
C ALA A 419 24.02 -18.38 8.59
N GLU A 420 24.06 -18.34 7.25
CA GLU A 420 24.91 -17.41 6.52
C GLU A 420 24.41 -15.97 6.55
N VAL A 421 23.08 -15.75 6.62
CA VAL A 421 22.48 -14.42 6.87
C VAL A 421 22.84 -13.91 8.25
N LEU A 422 22.68 -14.72 9.29
CA LEU A 422 23.04 -14.34 10.66
C LEU A 422 24.54 -14.07 10.79
N ALA A 423 25.39 -14.86 10.12
CA ALA A 423 26.84 -14.63 10.07
C ALA A 423 27.20 -13.33 9.34
N LEU A 424 26.53 -13.00 8.23
CA LEU A 424 26.72 -11.74 7.50
C LEU A 424 26.36 -10.53 8.38
N LEU A 425 25.18 -10.56 9.00
CA LEU A 425 24.67 -9.47 9.84
C LEU A 425 25.49 -9.27 11.14
N SER A 426 26.07 -10.36 11.67
CA SER A 426 26.86 -10.34 12.91
C SER A 426 28.37 -10.17 12.70
N GLY A 427 28.87 -10.33 11.47
CA GLY A 427 30.31 -10.40 11.18
C GLY A 427 31.00 -9.08 10.86
N GLY A 428 30.24 -7.99 10.70
CA GLY A 428 30.79 -6.65 10.39
C GLY A 428 31.47 -5.98 11.59
N ARG A 429 32.25 -4.92 11.34
CA ARG A 429 32.87 -4.09 12.39
C ARG A 429 31.83 -3.38 13.27
N TRP A 430 30.67 -3.05 12.69
CA TRP A 430 29.51 -2.49 13.37
C TRP A 430 28.28 -3.35 12.99
N PRO A 431 28.13 -4.54 13.60
CA PRO A 431 27.12 -5.51 13.21
C PRO A 431 25.70 -5.03 13.55
N ALA A 432 24.70 -5.66 12.93
CA ALA A 432 23.30 -5.40 13.28
C ALA A 432 23.02 -5.76 14.74
N ARG A 433 22.29 -4.90 15.45
CA ARG A 433 22.02 -5.07 16.88
C ARG A 433 21.00 -6.17 17.16
N ASN A 434 20.07 -6.39 16.23
CA ASN A 434 19.05 -7.43 16.32
C ASN A 434 18.95 -8.28 15.03
N PRO A 435 19.95 -9.12 14.73
CA PRO A 435 20.01 -9.90 13.49
C PRO A 435 18.87 -10.93 13.36
N GLN A 436 18.23 -11.31 14.47
CA GLN A 436 17.04 -12.18 14.46
C GLN A 436 15.79 -11.43 13.98
N GLN A 437 15.61 -10.16 14.35
CA GLN A 437 14.56 -9.32 13.79
C GLN A 437 14.80 -9.09 12.29
N ASN A 438 16.04 -8.79 11.87
CA ASN A 438 16.36 -8.66 10.45
C ASN A 438 16.06 -9.95 9.68
N LEU A 439 16.35 -11.13 10.24
CA LEU A 439 16.00 -12.42 9.61
C LEU A 439 14.48 -12.63 9.50
N ALA A 440 13.70 -12.15 10.47
CA ALA A 440 12.24 -12.19 10.40
C ALA A 440 11.70 -11.24 9.30
N ASP A 441 12.24 -10.03 9.18
CA ASP A 441 11.90 -9.08 8.13
C ASP A 441 12.25 -9.65 6.74
N LEU A 442 13.44 -10.26 6.58
CA LEU A 442 13.85 -10.98 5.37
C LEU A 442 12.91 -12.15 5.01
N LYS A 443 12.44 -12.90 6.02
CA LYS A 443 11.44 -13.99 5.82
C LYS A 443 10.11 -13.42 5.31
N ALA A 444 9.65 -12.28 5.81
CA ALA A 444 8.46 -11.60 5.32
C ALA A 444 8.63 -11.12 3.87
N GLN A 445 9.79 -10.56 3.51
CA GLN A 445 10.11 -10.14 2.15
C GLN A 445 10.17 -11.32 1.15
N ILE A 446 10.75 -12.46 1.56
CA ILE A 446 10.71 -13.70 0.75
C ILE A 446 9.26 -14.12 0.50
N ALA A 447 8.41 -14.13 1.53
CA ALA A 447 7.01 -14.51 1.40
C ALA A 447 6.23 -13.57 0.45
N ALA A 448 6.40 -12.26 0.60
CA ALA A 448 5.82 -11.26 -0.30
C ALA A 448 6.24 -11.48 -1.76
N ASN A 449 7.53 -11.73 -1.99
CA ASN A 449 8.04 -12.01 -3.34
C ASN A 449 7.49 -13.32 -3.92
N GLN A 450 7.32 -14.37 -3.11
CA GLN A 450 6.72 -15.64 -3.58
C GLN A 450 5.24 -15.47 -3.93
N THR A 451 4.50 -14.63 -3.18
CA THR A 451 3.12 -14.27 -3.54
C THR A 451 3.07 -13.54 -4.89
N GLY A 452 3.93 -12.54 -5.11
CA GLY A 452 4.04 -11.86 -6.41
C GLY A 452 4.43 -12.81 -7.54
N ALA A 453 5.36 -13.73 -7.29
CA ALA A 453 5.78 -14.76 -8.23
C ALA A 453 4.66 -15.77 -8.55
N HIS A 454 3.75 -16.02 -7.61
CA HIS A 454 2.58 -16.88 -7.84
C HIS A 454 1.54 -16.18 -8.73
N GLU A 455 1.11 -14.97 -8.36
CA GLU A 455 0.11 -14.23 -9.14
C GLU A 455 0.62 -13.91 -10.56
N LEU A 456 1.91 -13.65 -10.76
CA LEU A 456 2.48 -13.47 -12.11
C LEU A 456 2.44 -14.75 -12.97
N ARG A 457 2.70 -15.93 -12.39
CA ARG A 457 2.54 -17.20 -13.11
C ARG A 457 1.08 -17.48 -13.43
N LYS A 458 0.16 -17.15 -12.51
CA LYS A 458 -1.28 -17.25 -12.75
C LYS A 458 -1.73 -16.33 -13.90
N LEU A 459 -1.31 -15.06 -13.88
CA LEU A 459 -1.59 -14.11 -14.96
C LEU A 459 -1.08 -14.62 -16.32
N VAL A 460 0.10 -15.25 -16.35
CA VAL A 460 0.64 -15.88 -17.57
C VAL A 460 -0.14 -17.13 -18.00
N ALA A 461 -0.68 -17.91 -17.06
CA ALA A 461 -1.55 -19.04 -17.38
C ALA A 461 -2.90 -18.58 -17.95
N ASP A 462 -3.49 -17.54 -17.36
CA ASP A 462 -4.83 -17.04 -17.70
C ASP A 462 -4.84 -16.28 -19.04
N TYR A 463 -3.83 -15.44 -19.30
CA TYR A 463 -3.79 -14.53 -20.47
C TYR A 463 -2.70 -14.88 -21.50
N GLY A 464 -1.75 -15.74 -21.15
CA GLY A 464 -0.60 -16.06 -21.99
C GLY A 464 0.55 -15.08 -21.79
N LEU A 465 1.79 -15.61 -21.82
CA LEU A 465 3.01 -14.84 -21.55
C LEU A 465 3.14 -13.58 -22.41
N ASN A 466 2.83 -13.66 -23.70
CA ASN A 466 2.92 -12.53 -24.63
C ASN A 466 1.90 -11.43 -24.33
N VAL A 467 0.70 -11.76 -23.84
CA VAL A 467 -0.34 -10.76 -23.52
C VAL A 467 -0.04 -10.09 -22.20
N VAL A 468 0.38 -10.86 -21.18
CA VAL A 468 0.90 -10.28 -19.93
C VAL A 468 2.02 -9.32 -20.28
N ARG A 469 3.09 -9.85 -20.87
CA ARG A 469 4.26 -9.08 -21.29
C ARG A 469 3.87 -7.86 -22.10
N ALA A 470 2.93 -7.94 -23.05
CA ALA A 470 2.49 -6.82 -23.89
C ALA A 470 1.54 -5.82 -23.20
N TYR A 471 0.74 -6.22 -22.22
CA TYR A 471 0.09 -5.23 -21.37
C TYR A 471 1.11 -4.58 -20.43
N MET A 472 2.30 -5.18 -20.26
CA MET A 472 3.29 -4.62 -19.38
C MET A 472 3.66 -3.20 -19.80
N GLN A 473 4.38 -2.89 -20.90
CA GLN A 473 4.51 -1.53 -21.51
C GLN A 473 3.24 -0.82 -22.10
N HIS A 474 2.02 -1.07 -21.62
CA HIS A 474 0.90 -0.11 -21.88
C HIS A 474 0.74 1.02 -20.83
N VAL A 475 1.22 0.82 -19.60
CA VAL A 475 1.17 1.74 -18.42
C VAL A 475 2.07 3.03 -18.45
N GLN A 476 3.33 3.09 -17.97
CA GLN A 476 4.46 4.03 -18.25
C GLN A 476 4.53 4.65 -19.67
N ASP A 477 3.85 4.17 -20.72
CA ASP A 477 3.75 4.83 -22.04
C ASP A 477 2.56 5.76 -22.06
N ASN A 478 1.46 5.33 -21.44
CA ASN A 478 0.45 6.25 -20.96
C ASN A 478 1.05 7.24 -19.92
N ALA A 479 1.98 6.84 -19.05
CA ALA A 479 2.57 7.76 -18.07
C ALA A 479 3.69 8.66 -18.65
N GLU A 480 4.47 8.17 -19.62
CA GLU A 480 5.35 8.97 -20.47
C GLU A 480 4.49 10.00 -21.20
N ALA A 481 3.41 9.56 -21.85
CA ALA A 481 2.47 10.45 -22.51
C ALA A 481 1.86 11.46 -21.53
N ALA A 482 1.58 11.08 -20.29
CA ALA A 482 1.06 11.97 -19.25
C ALA A 482 2.09 13.02 -18.81
N VAL A 483 3.33 12.63 -18.53
CA VAL A 483 4.41 13.59 -18.25
C VAL A 483 4.68 14.49 -19.47
N ARG A 484 4.69 13.93 -20.69
CA ARG A 484 4.79 14.71 -21.94
C ARG A 484 3.64 15.70 -22.16
N ARG A 485 2.41 15.40 -21.71
CA ARG A 485 1.28 16.36 -21.72
C ARG A 485 1.64 17.58 -20.89
N VAL A 486 2.14 17.37 -19.67
CA VAL A 486 2.45 18.43 -18.71
C VAL A 486 3.69 19.24 -19.11
N ILE A 487 4.76 18.60 -19.62
CA ILE A 487 5.97 19.29 -20.10
C ILE A 487 5.63 20.40 -21.11
N GLY A 488 4.59 20.22 -21.94
CA GLY A 488 4.15 21.23 -22.90
C GLY A 488 3.73 22.58 -22.28
N ALA A 489 3.29 22.59 -21.01
CA ALA A 489 2.91 23.79 -20.26
C ALA A 489 4.09 24.42 -19.49
N LEU A 490 5.10 23.64 -19.12
CA LEU A 490 6.25 24.09 -18.32
C LEU A 490 7.09 25.16 -19.03
N HIS A 491 7.85 25.92 -18.24
CA HIS A 491 8.77 26.96 -18.71
C HIS A 491 10.19 26.70 -18.21
N ASP A 492 11.18 27.31 -18.86
CA ASP A 492 12.57 27.25 -18.41
C ASP A 492 12.73 27.95 -17.06
N GLY A 493 13.51 27.36 -16.17
CA GLY A 493 13.72 27.89 -14.83
C GLY A 493 14.97 27.35 -14.17
N ALA A 494 15.43 28.01 -13.10
CA ALA A 494 16.60 27.60 -12.36
C ALA A 494 16.50 28.00 -10.88
N PHE A 495 17.06 27.18 -10.01
CA PHE A 495 17.04 27.41 -8.57
C PHE A 495 18.34 26.92 -7.90
N SER A 496 18.69 27.55 -6.79
CA SER A 496 19.82 27.16 -5.95
C SER A 496 19.40 27.19 -4.49
N LEU A 497 19.35 26.01 -3.87
CA LEU A 497 18.97 25.82 -2.48
C LEU A 497 20.21 25.50 -1.64
N GLU A 498 20.36 26.17 -0.51
CA GLU A 498 21.43 25.95 0.45
C GLU A 498 20.95 25.05 1.60
N LEU A 499 21.77 24.08 2.02
CA LEU A 499 21.52 23.22 3.18
C LEU A 499 22.10 23.84 4.45
N ASP A 500 21.72 23.35 5.63
CA ASP A 500 22.26 23.89 6.90
C ASP A 500 23.80 23.79 6.97
N SER A 501 24.40 22.77 6.33
CA SER A 501 25.86 22.59 6.21
C SER A 501 26.57 23.65 5.34
N GLY A 502 25.83 24.42 4.53
CA GLY A 502 26.38 25.35 3.55
C GLY A 502 26.63 24.73 2.16
N ALA A 503 26.42 23.42 2.01
CA ALA A 503 26.33 22.78 0.70
C ALA A 503 25.14 23.33 -0.10
N ARG A 504 25.23 23.32 -1.43
CA ARG A 504 24.21 23.88 -2.32
C ARG A 504 23.79 22.86 -3.37
N ILE A 505 22.48 22.71 -3.54
CA ILE A 505 21.86 22.02 -4.67
C ILE A 505 21.46 23.07 -5.68
N CYS A 506 22.01 22.98 -6.89
CA CYS A 506 21.70 23.85 -8.01
C CYS A 506 21.03 23.01 -9.08
N VAL A 507 19.90 23.48 -9.61
CA VAL A 507 19.19 22.82 -10.71
C VAL A 507 18.68 23.83 -11.71
N SER A 508 18.80 23.52 -12.98
CA SER A 508 18.13 24.23 -14.07
C SER A 508 17.30 23.27 -14.91
N ILE A 509 16.13 23.73 -15.34
CA ILE A 509 15.17 22.97 -16.14
C ILE A 509 15.02 23.72 -17.46
N ARG A 510 15.21 23.02 -18.59
CA ARG A 510 15.03 23.57 -19.94
C ARG A 510 13.99 22.74 -20.69
N VAL A 511 12.99 23.38 -21.29
CA VAL A 511 11.81 22.73 -21.83
C VAL A 511 11.81 22.78 -23.36
N ASN A 512 11.98 21.62 -24.00
CA ASN A 512 11.76 21.49 -25.44
C ASN A 512 10.28 21.21 -25.72
N ARG A 513 9.51 22.26 -26.03
CA ARG A 513 8.07 22.17 -26.29
C ARG A 513 7.72 21.37 -27.57
N GLU A 514 8.57 21.41 -28.60
CA GLU A 514 8.34 20.67 -29.85
C GLU A 514 8.42 19.17 -29.65
N ARG A 515 9.44 18.70 -28.90
CA ARG A 515 9.64 17.29 -28.56
C ARG A 515 8.85 16.84 -27.32
N ARG A 516 8.34 17.79 -26.54
CA ARG A 516 7.77 17.58 -25.19
C ARG A 516 8.75 16.80 -24.32
N GLU A 517 9.93 17.37 -24.16
CA GLU A 517 11.03 16.85 -23.33
C GLU A 517 11.54 17.94 -22.40
N ALA A 518 12.09 17.57 -21.25
CA ALA A 518 12.74 18.48 -20.32
C ALA A 518 14.16 18.01 -20.02
N GLU A 519 15.13 18.91 -20.09
CA GLU A 519 16.47 18.71 -19.54
C GLU A 519 16.51 19.23 -18.10
N ILE A 520 17.01 18.41 -17.17
CA ILE A 520 17.18 18.74 -15.76
C ILE A 520 18.68 18.64 -15.45
N ASP A 521 19.33 19.79 -15.36
CA ASP A 521 20.77 19.92 -15.19
C ASP A 521 21.12 20.40 -13.78
N PHE A 522 21.79 19.51 -13.02
CA PHE A 522 22.27 19.76 -11.66
C PHE A 522 23.69 20.36 -11.59
N THR A 523 24.25 20.81 -12.72
CA THR A 523 25.56 21.47 -12.79
C THR A 523 25.63 22.68 -11.85
N GLY A 524 26.74 22.79 -11.11
CA GLY A 524 26.91 23.80 -10.07
C GLY A 524 26.44 23.37 -8.67
N THR A 525 25.83 22.18 -8.54
CA THR A 525 25.64 21.53 -7.23
C THR A 525 27.00 21.23 -6.58
N SER A 526 27.06 21.31 -5.24
CA SER A 526 28.29 21.10 -4.48
C SER A 526 28.96 19.74 -4.75
N PRO A 527 30.31 19.65 -4.65
CA PRO A 527 31.04 18.39 -4.63
C PRO A 527 30.52 17.43 -3.56
N GLN A 528 30.90 16.15 -3.67
CA GLN A 528 30.69 15.16 -2.61
C GLN A 528 31.13 15.71 -1.24
N GLN A 529 30.26 15.59 -0.25
CA GLN A 529 30.50 16.05 1.12
C GLN A 529 31.37 15.03 1.90
N PRO A 530 32.16 15.48 2.89
CA PRO A 530 33.01 14.62 3.72
C PRO A 530 32.24 13.88 4.84
N ASP A 531 30.92 14.09 4.92
CA ASP A 531 29.98 13.50 5.86
C ASP A 531 28.92 12.67 5.10
N ASN A 532 27.74 12.47 5.69
CA ASN A 532 26.67 11.64 5.17
C ASN A 532 25.64 12.36 4.28
N PHE A 533 25.78 13.67 4.05
CA PHE A 533 24.91 14.46 3.17
C PHE A 533 25.27 14.26 1.68
N ASN A 534 25.25 13.00 1.25
CA ASN A 534 25.44 12.61 -0.15
C ASN A 534 24.28 11.71 -0.59
N ALA A 535 23.54 12.11 -1.62
CA ALA A 535 22.50 11.30 -2.26
C ALA A 535 23.09 10.45 -3.40
N PRO A 536 22.96 9.11 -3.38
CA PRO A 536 23.28 8.27 -4.53
C PRO A 536 22.43 8.66 -5.75
N LYS A 537 22.95 8.42 -6.96
CA LYS A 537 22.28 8.81 -8.21
C LYS A 537 20.85 8.26 -8.36
N ALA A 538 20.57 7.10 -7.76
CA ALA A 538 19.22 6.53 -7.69
C ALA A 538 18.21 7.42 -6.92
N VAL A 539 18.64 8.04 -5.80
CA VAL A 539 17.83 9.00 -5.04
C VAL A 539 17.57 10.27 -5.86
N THR A 540 18.58 10.74 -6.60
CA THR A 540 18.45 11.88 -7.53
C THR A 540 17.41 11.60 -8.63
N MET A 541 17.40 10.39 -9.20
CA MET A 541 16.37 9.98 -10.16
C MET A 541 14.98 9.88 -9.53
N ALA A 542 14.88 9.37 -8.29
CA ALA A 542 13.61 9.27 -7.57
C ALA A 542 12.99 10.64 -7.26
N ALA A 543 13.79 11.62 -6.84
CA ALA A 543 13.31 12.98 -6.57
C ALA A 543 12.78 13.68 -7.85
N VAL A 544 13.49 13.53 -8.98
CA VAL A 544 13.02 14.06 -10.28
C VAL A 544 11.73 13.36 -10.72
N LEU A 545 11.67 12.03 -10.63
CA LEU A 545 10.49 11.23 -10.94
C LEU A 545 9.27 11.69 -10.13
N TYR A 546 9.43 11.85 -8.81
CA TYR A 546 8.37 12.31 -7.91
C TYR A 546 7.85 13.70 -8.31
N VAL A 547 8.75 14.67 -8.51
CA VAL A 547 8.34 16.04 -8.87
C VAL A 547 7.53 16.06 -10.15
N PHE A 548 8.00 15.41 -11.21
CA PHE A 548 7.27 15.39 -12.48
C PHE A 548 5.97 14.59 -12.40
N ARG A 549 5.88 13.55 -11.57
CA ARG A 549 4.60 12.85 -11.28
C ARG A 549 3.60 13.75 -10.56
N CYS A 550 4.04 14.60 -9.62
CA CYS A 550 3.17 15.52 -8.89
C CYS A 550 2.54 16.61 -9.77
N LEU A 551 3.13 16.91 -10.93
CA LEU A 551 2.55 17.85 -11.90
C LEU A 551 1.49 17.21 -12.80
N VAL A 552 1.34 15.88 -12.77
CA VAL A 552 0.36 15.14 -13.57
C VAL A 552 -0.94 14.96 -12.77
N ASP A 553 -1.94 15.77 -13.11
CA ASP A 553 -3.32 15.68 -12.61
C ASP A 553 -4.09 14.56 -13.35
N ASP A 554 -3.62 13.32 -13.16
CA ASP A 554 -4.16 12.09 -13.75
C ASP A 554 -3.83 10.91 -12.82
N ASP A 555 -4.67 9.89 -12.77
CA ASP A 555 -4.45 8.68 -11.94
C ASP A 555 -3.55 7.69 -12.69
N ILE A 556 -2.33 8.13 -12.98
CA ILE A 556 -1.29 7.30 -13.57
C ILE A 556 -0.44 6.63 -12.48
N PRO A 557 -0.14 5.34 -12.62
CA PRO A 557 0.73 4.63 -11.68
C PRO A 557 2.17 5.13 -11.79
N LEU A 558 2.88 5.23 -10.67
CA LEU A 558 4.24 5.76 -10.57
C LEU A 558 5.23 4.81 -11.24
N ASN A 559 5.97 5.28 -12.25
CA ASN A 559 6.73 4.38 -13.09
C ASN A 559 7.89 5.03 -13.88
N ALA A 560 8.87 4.23 -14.35
CA ALA A 560 10.05 4.75 -15.06
C ALA A 560 9.76 5.40 -16.45
N GLY A 561 8.54 5.32 -16.96
CA GLY A 561 8.08 5.96 -18.18
C GLY A 561 7.97 7.46 -18.01
N CYS A 562 7.58 7.89 -16.80
CA CYS A 562 7.66 9.27 -16.37
C CYS A 562 9.08 9.87 -16.50
N LEU A 563 10.14 9.05 -16.51
CA LEU A 563 11.52 9.50 -16.72
C LEU A 563 11.95 9.54 -18.19
N LYS A 564 11.31 8.79 -19.11
CA LYS A 564 11.69 8.78 -20.53
C LYS A 564 11.72 10.16 -21.22
N PRO A 565 10.81 11.13 -20.94
CA PRO A 565 10.88 12.45 -21.55
C PRO A 565 11.82 13.41 -20.81
N LEU A 566 12.58 12.93 -19.81
CA LEU A 566 13.41 13.72 -18.92
C LEU A 566 14.90 13.39 -19.12
N HIS A 567 15.70 14.36 -19.54
CA HIS A 567 17.14 14.22 -19.70
C HIS A 567 17.86 14.75 -18.45
N LEU A 568 18.36 13.85 -17.59
CA LEU A 568 19.00 14.21 -16.32
C LEU A 568 20.53 14.33 -16.48
N ILE A 569 21.07 15.52 -16.19
CA ILE A 569 22.51 15.75 -16.08
C ILE A 569 22.87 15.89 -14.60
N VAL A 570 23.59 14.91 -14.07
CA VAL A 570 24.06 14.87 -12.67
C VAL A 570 25.59 14.76 -12.67
N PRO A 571 26.34 15.77 -12.17
CA PRO A 571 27.80 15.73 -12.19
C PRO A 571 28.39 14.61 -11.31
N GLU A 572 29.19 13.72 -11.91
CA GLU A 572 29.84 12.59 -11.22
C GLU A 572 30.89 13.04 -10.20
N GLY A 573 30.69 12.68 -8.92
CA GLY A 573 31.48 13.19 -7.79
C GLY A 573 30.91 14.45 -7.13
N SER A 574 29.70 14.88 -7.50
CA SER A 574 28.88 15.80 -6.70
C SER A 574 28.23 15.09 -5.52
N MET A 575 27.63 15.86 -4.60
CA MET A 575 26.80 15.29 -3.52
C MET A 575 25.53 14.58 -4.01
N LEU A 576 25.20 14.61 -5.32
CA LEU A 576 24.06 13.92 -5.94
C LEU A 576 24.47 12.72 -6.82
N ALA A 577 25.78 12.48 -6.94
CA ALA A 577 26.39 11.29 -7.53
C ALA A 577 27.75 11.03 -6.83
N PRO A 578 27.76 10.70 -5.53
CA PRO A 578 28.97 10.43 -4.77
C PRO A 578 29.65 9.14 -5.24
N ARG A 579 30.94 9.02 -4.97
CA ARG A 579 31.74 7.82 -5.24
C ARG A 579 31.92 7.00 -3.96
N PRO A 580 32.06 5.66 -4.06
CA PRO A 580 32.45 4.84 -2.91
C PRO A 580 33.77 5.33 -2.29
N PRO A 581 33.96 5.26 -0.97
CA PRO A 581 33.07 4.68 0.04
C PRO A 581 32.38 5.76 0.91
N ALA A 582 31.89 6.85 0.32
CA ALA A 582 31.27 7.96 1.06
C ALA A 582 30.08 7.50 1.93
N ALA A 583 29.81 8.22 3.02
CA ALA A 583 28.56 8.06 3.77
C ALA A 583 27.38 8.66 2.98
N VAL A 584 26.21 8.02 3.04
CA VAL A 584 25.04 8.40 2.22
C VAL A 584 23.71 8.32 2.96
N VAL A 585 23.67 8.00 4.26
CA VAL A 585 22.39 7.80 4.96
C VAL A 585 21.51 9.05 4.96
N ALA A 586 22.09 10.25 5.07
CA ALA A 586 21.34 11.51 4.94
C ALA A 586 20.97 11.86 3.48
N GLY A 587 21.50 11.12 2.51
CA GLY A 587 21.19 11.25 1.08
C GLY A 587 19.72 10.99 0.77
N ASN A 588 19.22 9.82 1.20
CA ASN A 588 17.84 9.40 0.94
C ASN A 588 16.81 10.25 1.71
N VAL A 589 17.19 10.80 2.87
CA VAL A 589 16.24 11.43 3.80
C VAL A 589 16.35 12.96 3.94
N GLU A 590 17.53 13.56 3.83
CA GLU A 590 17.70 15.02 3.99
C GLU A 590 18.07 15.72 2.68
N VAL A 591 19.01 15.14 1.91
CA VAL A 591 19.42 15.72 0.60
C VAL A 591 18.29 15.62 -0.43
N SER A 592 17.53 14.52 -0.43
CA SER A 592 16.37 14.30 -1.29
C SER A 592 15.24 15.31 -1.07
N MET A 593 14.97 15.70 0.17
CA MET A 593 13.99 16.74 0.53
C MET A 593 14.41 18.11 0.00
N CYS A 594 15.66 18.49 0.25
CA CYS A 594 16.27 19.72 -0.27
C CYS A 594 16.29 19.76 -1.80
N MET A 595 16.58 18.63 -2.46
CA MET A 595 16.55 18.48 -3.91
C MET A 595 15.13 18.63 -4.49
N THR A 596 14.13 18.05 -3.83
CA THR A 596 12.72 18.16 -4.23
C THR A 596 12.23 19.61 -4.13
N ASN A 597 12.57 20.31 -3.04
CA ASN A 597 12.34 21.75 -2.89
C ASN A 597 13.04 22.56 -3.98
N ALA A 598 14.30 22.25 -4.32
CA ALA A 598 15.02 22.96 -5.38
C ALA A 598 14.37 22.78 -6.76
N LEU A 599 13.90 21.57 -7.07
CA LEU A 599 13.17 21.25 -8.31
C LEU A 599 11.84 22.03 -8.41
N PHE A 600 11.02 22.03 -7.36
CA PHE A 600 9.79 22.84 -7.33
C PHE A 600 10.08 24.35 -7.37
N GLY A 601 11.17 24.79 -6.73
CA GLY A 601 11.70 26.15 -6.83
C GLY A 601 12.03 26.56 -8.27
N ALA A 602 12.66 25.67 -9.03
CA ALA A 602 13.00 25.91 -10.44
C ALA A 602 11.77 25.90 -11.37
N LEU A 603 10.74 25.12 -11.03
CA LEU A 603 9.47 25.07 -11.78
C LEU A 603 8.54 26.26 -11.50
N GLY A 604 8.76 27.01 -10.41
CA GLY A 604 7.94 28.18 -10.06
C GLY A 604 6.50 27.86 -9.61
N VAL A 605 6.20 26.60 -9.24
CA VAL A 605 4.83 26.14 -8.97
C VAL A 605 4.42 26.16 -7.49
N GLN A 606 5.37 25.95 -6.56
CA GLN A 606 5.10 25.95 -5.11
C GLN A 606 6.30 26.46 -4.30
N ALA A 607 6.00 27.06 -3.16
CA ALA A 607 6.97 27.34 -2.11
C ALA A 607 7.51 26.05 -1.48
N ALA A 608 8.59 26.13 -0.73
CA ALA A 608 9.19 24.95 -0.12
C ALA A 608 8.33 24.38 1.02
N SER A 609 8.23 23.05 1.10
CA SER A 609 7.90 22.37 2.35
C SER A 609 9.12 22.31 3.28
N GLN A 610 8.97 21.82 4.50
CA GLN A 610 10.09 21.60 5.42
C GLN A 610 11.28 20.93 4.71
N CYS A 611 12.48 21.51 4.83
CA CYS A 611 13.69 21.06 4.11
C CYS A 611 14.34 19.80 4.73
N THR A 612 13.54 18.93 5.35
CA THR A 612 14.00 17.86 6.25
C THR A 612 12.89 16.85 6.52
N MET A 613 13.26 15.62 6.87
CA MET A 613 12.31 14.63 7.43
C MET A 613 12.39 14.54 8.96
N ASN A 614 13.30 15.29 9.60
CA ASN A 614 13.52 15.25 11.05
C ASN A 614 13.77 13.82 11.56
N ASN A 615 14.76 13.13 11.00
CA ASN A 615 15.06 11.72 11.29
C ASN A 615 15.50 11.56 12.74
N PHE A 616 14.57 11.16 13.61
CA PHE A 616 14.80 10.95 15.03
C PHE A 616 15.01 9.46 15.30
N THR A 617 16.15 9.11 15.86
CA THR A 617 16.45 7.77 16.33
C THR A 617 16.67 7.76 17.83
N PHE A 618 16.37 6.63 18.46
CA PHE A 618 16.90 6.36 19.79
C PHE A 618 17.03 4.87 20.03
N GLY A 619 17.87 4.50 20.99
CA GLY A 619 17.97 3.12 21.41
C GLY A 619 19.09 2.84 22.41
N ASN A 620 19.16 1.57 22.77
CA ASN A 620 20.23 0.97 23.56
C ASN A 620 20.51 -0.44 23.03
N ALA A 621 21.09 -1.32 23.86
CA ALA A 621 21.38 -2.70 23.45
C ALA A 621 20.13 -3.56 23.20
N GLN A 622 18.99 -3.20 23.78
CA GLN A 622 17.73 -3.98 23.70
C GLN A 622 16.72 -3.35 22.75
N HIS A 623 16.63 -2.02 22.75
CA HIS A 623 15.62 -1.28 21.99
C HIS A 623 16.27 -0.46 20.88
N GLN A 624 15.69 -0.48 19.67
CA GLN A 624 16.06 0.40 18.56
C GLN A 624 14.79 0.98 17.94
N TYR A 625 14.76 2.30 17.77
CA TYR A 625 13.65 3.06 17.21
C TYR A 625 14.16 4.12 16.22
N TYR A 626 13.37 4.35 15.18
CA TYR A 626 13.57 5.36 14.16
C TYR A 626 12.21 5.93 13.72
N GLU A 627 12.15 7.24 13.52
CA GLU A 627 10.96 7.95 13.05
C GLU A 627 11.31 9.22 12.24
N THR A 628 10.59 9.42 11.14
CA THR A 628 10.53 10.70 10.41
C THR A 628 9.38 11.54 10.95
N LEU A 629 9.61 12.82 11.23
CA LEU A 629 8.60 13.72 11.80
C LEU A 629 8.07 14.73 10.78
N ALA A 630 6.76 14.76 10.71
CA ALA A 630 5.96 15.68 9.91
C ALA A 630 6.16 17.15 10.30
N GLY A 631 5.91 18.05 9.35
CA GLY A 631 6.05 19.50 9.52
C GLY A 631 5.20 20.27 8.52
N GLY A 632 5.56 21.52 8.26
CA GLY A 632 4.78 22.37 7.35
C GLY A 632 5.05 22.07 5.88
N SER A 633 3.99 21.88 5.08
CA SER A 633 4.10 21.87 3.62
C SER A 633 4.15 23.28 3.05
N GLY A 634 4.74 23.44 1.87
CA GLY A 634 4.69 24.69 1.12
C GLY A 634 3.28 25.00 0.62
N ALA A 635 2.96 26.30 0.50
CA ALA A 635 1.83 26.79 -0.28
C ALA A 635 2.18 26.86 -1.78
N GLY A 636 1.18 26.83 -2.67
CA GLY A 636 1.45 26.81 -4.11
C GLY A 636 0.35 27.41 -4.98
N GLY A 637 0.68 27.57 -6.26
CA GLY A 637 -0.25 27.99 -7.30
C GLY A 637 -1.05 26.81 -7.88
N VAL A 638 -2.26 27.08 -8.34
CA VAL A 638 -3.01 26.19 -9.25
C VAL A 638 -2.91 26.77 -10.65
N PHE A 639 -2.53 25.94 -11.62
CA PHE A 639 -2.23 26.34 -12.99
C PHE A 639 -3.16 25.62 -13.98
N ASP A 640 -3.53 26.29 -15.07
CA ASP A 640 -4.24 25.66 -16.17
C ASP A 640 -3.31 24.91 -17.14
N ALA A 641 -3.88 24.28 -18.16
CA ALA A 641 -3.14 23.55 -19.20
C ALA A 641 -2.26 24.45 -20.09
N GLN A 642 -2.35 25.77 -19.95
CA GLN A 642 -1.51 26.76 -20.62
C GLN A 642 -0.41 27.31 -19.69
N GLY A 643 -0.33 26.79 -18.45
CA GLY A 643 0.62 27.24 -17.43
C GLY A 643 0.28 28.61 -16.83
N GLN A 644 -0.94 29.12 -17.01
CA GLN A 644 -1.38 30.35 -16.35
C GLN A 644 -1.92 30.03 -14.96
N GLN A 645 -1.55 30.83 -13.96
CA GLN A 645 -2.05 30.65 -12.60
C GLN A 645 -3.53 31.05 -12.52
N THR A 646 -4.39 30.10 -12.20
CA THR A 646 -5.85 30.28 -12.03
C THR A 646 -6.26 30.36 -10.56
N GLY A 647 -5.44 29.85 -9.64
CA GLY A 647 -5.70 29.84 -8.21
C GLY A 647 -4.45 29.53 -7.38
N GLY A 648 -4.65 29.00 -6.18
CA GLY A 648 -3.58 28.58 -5.28
C GLY A 648 -4.14 27.93 -4.02
N PHE A 649 -3.27 27.35 -3.20
CA PHE A 649 -3.62 26.57 -2.02
C PHE A 649 -2.67 26.88 -0.85
N ASP A 650 -3.23 26.86 0.36
CA ASP A 650 -2.46 26.89 1.60
C ASP A 650 -1.71 25.57 1.83
N GLY A 651 -0.56 25.63 2.49
CA GLY A 651 0.18 24.45 2.92
C GLY A 651 -0.48 23.74 4.10
N ALA A 652 -0.43 22.41 4.10
CA ALA A 652 -0.92 21.58 5.18
C ALA A 652 0.05 21.59 6.37
N SER A 653 -0.49 21.63 7.59
CA SER A 653 0.30 21.69 8.83
C SER A 653 0.54 20.29 9.39
N VAL A 654 1.76 20.02 9.84
CA VAL A 654 2.18 18.73 10.44
C VAL A 654 1.81 17.53 9.54
N VAL A 655 2.20 17.59 8.27
CA VAL A 655 2.10 16.47 7.32
C VAL A 655 3.48 15.97 6.90
N GLN A 656 3.55 14.71 6.46
CA GLN A 656 4.68 14.25 5.67
C GLN A 656 4.62 14.85 4.27
N THR A 657 5.79 15.09 3.68
CA THR A 657 5.93 15.77 2.39
C THR A 657 7.02 15.13 1.56
N TYR A 658 6.80 15.03 0.26
CA TYR A 658 7.78 14.60 -0.73
C TYR A 658 8.29 13.17 -0.53
N MET A 659 9.54 13.03 -0.09
CA MET A 659 10.29 11.79 0.02
C MET A 659 9.90 10.98 1.28
N THR A 660 8.72 11.28 1.85
CA THR A 660 8.13 10.62 3.01
C THR A 660 6.70 10.18 2.68
N ASN A 661 6.46 8.88 2.79
CA ASN A 661 5.13 8.26 2.74
C ASN A 661 4.74 7.73 4.14
N SER A 662 5.25 8.39 5.19
CA SER A 662 5.41 7.86 6.54
C SER A 662 4.34 8.25 7.57
N ARG A 663 3.37 7.39 7.91
CA ARG A 663 2.53 7.63 9.11
C ARG A 663 3.39 7.64 10.39
N LEU A 664 2.97 8.42 11.38
CA LEU A 664 3.67 8.45 12.68
C LEU A 664 3.39 7.18 13.48
N THR A 665 4.28 6.82 14.40
CA THR A 665 3.99 5.73 15.34
C THR A 665 2.84 6.16 16.23
N ASP A 666 1.84 5.31 16.39
CA ASP A 666 0.76 5.53 17.35
C ASP A 666 1.35 5.72 18.78
N PRO A 667 0.89 6.71 19.56
CA PRO A 667 1.43 6.97 20.89
C PRO A 667 1.35 5.78 21.85
N GLU A 668 0.27 5.01 21.84
CA GLU A 668 0.09 3.87 22.74
C GLU A 668 1.04 2.73 22.33
N VAL A 669 1.20 2.51 21.02
CA VAL A 669 2.17 1.53 20.49
C VAL A 669 3.61 1.94 20.80
N LEU A 670 3.93 3.24 20.75
CA LEU A 670 5.25 3.78 21.09
C LEU A 670 5.56 3.56 22.58
N GLU A 671 4.68 3.98 23.50
CA GLU A 671 4.87 3.84 24.94
C GLU A 671 4.81 2.39 25.42
N TRP A 672 4.07 1.51 24.73
CA TRP A 672 4.00 0.08 25.06
C TRP A 672 5.26 -0.69 24.63
N ARG A 673 5.86 -0.35 23.48
CA ARG A 673 7.02 -1.08 22.93
C ARG A 673 8.38 -0.54 23.36
N TYR A 674 8.44 0.72 23.81
CA TYR A 674 9.70 1.41 24.07
C TYR A 674 9.67 2.11 25.44
N PRO A 675 10.78 2.11 26.22
CA PRO A 675 10.90 2.86 27.47
C PRO A 675 10.93 4.40 27.31
N VAL A 676 9.89 4.97 26.70
CA VAL A 676 9.70 6.41 26.49
C VAL A 676 8.23 6.79 26.75
N ARG A 677 7.98 8.09 26.93
CA ARG A 677 6.64 8.68 27.02
C ARG A 677 6.50 9.86 26.05
N LEU A 678 5.44 9.89 25.26
CA LEU A 678 5.12 11.02 24.38
C LEU A 678 4.34 12.06 25.18
N GLU A 679 5.03 13.07 25.72
CA GLU A 679 4.37 14.10 26.53
C GLU A 679 3.46 15.03 25.72
N SER A 680 3.78 15.21 24.45
CA SER A 680 3.11 16.15 23.56
C SER A 680 3.45 15.88 22.11
N PHE A 681 2.42 15.98 21.27
CA PHE A 681 2.56 16.19 19.84
C PHE A 681 1.49 17.19 19.37
N ALA A 682 1.92 18.39 19.00
CA ALA A 682 1.03 19.53 18.75
C ALA A 682 1.49 20.38 17.55
N ILE A 683 0.57 21.14 16.95
CA ILE A 683 0.88 22.10 15.87
C ILE A 683 1.62 23.30 16.46
N ARG A 684 2.71 23.73 15.80
CA ARG A 684 3.51 24.90 16.12
C ARG A 684 2.92 26.14 15.43
N THR A 685 1.77 26.60 15.93
CA THR A 685 0.97 27.65 15.30
C THR A 685 1.78 28.92 14.98
N GLY A 686 1.69 29.39 13.74
CA GLY A 686 2.39 30.61 13.28
C GLY A 686 3.86 30.39 12.88
N SER A 687 4.27 29.15 12.62
CA SER A 687 5.57 28.81 12.04
C SER A 687 5.53 28.72 10.50
N GLY A 688 4.36 28.57 9.89
CA GLY A 688 4.18 28.61 8.44
C GLY A 688 4.34 30.02 7.87
N GLY A 689 4.99 30.11 6.70
CA GLY A 689 5.30 31.36 6.02
C GLY A 689 4.05 32.13 5.59
N ALA A 690 4.07 33.45 5.76
CA ALA A 690 2.99 34.32 5.32
C ALA A 690 2.94 34.46 3.79
N GLY A 691 1.76 34.71 3.24
CA GLY A 691 1.52 34.96 1.82
C GLY A 691 0.02 35.15 1.60
N ARG A 692 -0.39 35.38 0.35
CA ARG A 692 -1.80 35.27 -0.06
C ARG A 692 -2.35 33.87 0.26
N TRP A 693 -1.51 32.86 0.08
CA TRP A 693 -1.68 31.52 0.62
C TRP A 693 -0.55 31.24 1.60
N ARG A 694 -0.90 30.68 2.76
CA ARG A 694 0.02 30.49 3.89
C ARG A 694 0.70 29.14 3.81
N GLY A 695 1.99 29.09 4.11
CA GLY A 695 2.68 27.82 4.34
C GLY A 695 2.11 27.11 5.56
N GLY A 696 2.21 25.78 5.58
CA GLY A 696 1.76 24.97 6.71
C GLY A 696 2.62 25.19 7.96
N ASP A 697 2.01 25.08 9.13
CA ASP A 697 2.72 25.10 10.40
C ASP A 697 3.48 23.78 10.63
N GLY A 698 4.67 23.90 11.23
CA GLY A 698 5.41 22.76 11.77
C GLY A 698 4.75 22.17 13.02
N GLY A 699 5.39 21.18 13.62
CA GLY A 699 4.94 20.51 14.84
C GLY A 699 5.91 20.67 16.01
N VAL A 700 5.44 20.36 17.22
CA VAL A 700 6.26 20.21 18.42
C VAL A 700 6.04 18.80 18.97
N ARG A 701 7.10 18.00 19.03
CA ARG A 701 7.09 16.64 19.61
C ARG A 701 8.02 16.60 20.82
N ARG A 702 7.53 16.05 21.93
CA ARG A 702 8.24 15.95 23.22
C ARG A 702 8.24 14.51 23.69
N ILE A 703 9.42 13.89 23.77
CA ILE A 703 9.57 12.48 24.13
C ILE A 703 10.46 12.38 25.38
N ARG A 704 9.88 11.94 26.51
CA ARG A 704 10.59 11.69 27.76
C ARG A 704 11.17 10.29 27.76
N PHE A 705 12.43 10.15 28.14
CA PHE A 705 13.09 8.86 28.29
C PHE A 705 12.86 8.27 29.69
N LEU A 706 12.59 6.97 29.76
CA LEU A 706 12.36 6.24 31.01
C LEU A 706 13.56 5.33 31.39
N GLU A 707 14.44 5.06 30.43
CA GLU A 707 15.68 4.31 30.60
C GLU A 707 16.87 5.03 29.93
N PRO A 708 18.13 4.72 30.29
CA PRO A 708 19.30 5.21 29.57
C PRO A 708 19.32 4.76 28.10
N MET A 709 19.48 5.73 27.19
CA MET A 709 19.53 5.50 25.74
C MET A 709 20.39 6.54 25.04
N THR A 710 20.96 6.19 23.88
CA THR A 710 21.49 7.16 22.93
C THR A 710 20.33 7.64 22.05
N ALA A 711 20.12 8.95 21.95
CA ALA A 711 19.19 9.58 21.01
C ALA A 711 19.95 10.35 19.91
N GLY A 712 19.53 10.17 18.66
CA GLY A 712 20.07 10.84 17.48
C GLY A 712 19.01 11.66 16.76
N ILE A 713 19.41 12.81 16.23
CA ILE A 713 18.63 13.59 15.26
C ILE A 713 19.51 13.87 14.05
N LEU A 714 19.00 13.52 12.87
CA LEU A 714 19.59 13.83 11.58
C LEU A 714 18.58 14.72 10.84
N SER A 715 18.89 16.01 10.68
CA SER A 715 17.94 16.99 10.15
C SER A 715 18.59 18.21 9.51
N ASN A 716 17.82 18.92 8.69
CA ASN A 716 18.09 20.23 8.09
C ASN A 716 17.05 21.27 8.57
N GLY A 717 17.12 22.49 8.09
CA GLY A 717 16.07 23.48 8.32
C GLY A 717 16.10 24.14 9.69
N ARG A 718 17.24 24.06 10.40
CA ARG A 718 17.54 24.75 11.66
C ARG A 718 18.31 26.06 11.41
N ARG A 719 18.96 26.21 10.24
CA ARG A 719 19.61 27.45 9.78
C ARG A 719 18.95 28.03 8.54
N VAL A 720 18.69 27.21 7.52
CA VAL A 720 18.07 27.64 6.26
C VAL A 720 16.58 27.33 6.26
N SER A 721 15.74 28.36 6.21
CA SER A 721 14.29 28.23 6.21
C SER A 721 13.73 27.65 4.90
N ALA A 722 12.54 27.05 4.97
CA ALA A 722 11.77 26.73 3.78
C ALA A 722 11.39 28.05 3.07
N PHE A 723 11.86 28.25 1.84
CA PHE A 723 11.64 29.47 1.07
C PHE A 723 10.16 29.69 0.72
N GLY A 724 9.71 30.94 0.74
CA GLY A 724 8.44 31.35 0.14
C GLY A 724 8.57 31.63 -1.37
N MET A 725 7.44 31.69 -2.08
CA MET A 725 7.42 31.86 -3.54
C MET A 725 6.43 32.95 -3.99
N ALA A 726 6.68 33.56 -5.15
CA ALA A 726 5.80 34.54 -5.81
C ALA A 726 5.39 35.77 -4.96
N GLY A 727 6.18 36.11 -3.93
CA GLY A 727 5.87 37.19 -2.97
C GLY A 727 5.69 36.69 -1.53
N GLY A 728 5.43 35.39 -1.34
CA GLY A 728 5.30 34.77 -0.04
C GLY A 728 6.62 34.74 0.77
N ALA A 729 6.48 34.79 2.08
CA ALA A 729 7.55 34.76 3.06
C ALA A 729 7.99 33.31 3.39
N PRO A 730 9.25 33.11 3.82
CA PRO A 730 9.73 31.80 4.27
C PRO A 730 9.05 31.33 5.56
N GLY A 731 9.02 30.01 5.76
CA GLY A 731 8.61 29.38 7.01
C GLY A 731 9.67 29.53 8.11
N ALA A 732 9.26 29.42 9.37
CA ALA A 732 10.16 29.45 10.51
C ALA A 732 11.00 28.16 10.59
N VAL A 733 12.28 28.31 10.88
CA VAL A 733 13.22 27.21 11.13
C VAL A 733 12.77 26.32 12.29
N GLY A 734 13.19 25.05 12.24
CA GLY A 734 13.04 24.08 13.33
C GLY A 734 14.02 24.31 14.48
N VAL A 735 13.80 23.63 15.60
CA VAL A 735 14.64 23.68 16.79
C VAL A 735 14.76 22.28 17.39
N ASN A 736 15.98 21.88 17.75
CA ASN A 736 16.25 20.65 18.49
C ASN A 736 16.77 21.06 19.89
N GLN A 737 16.26 20.46 20.97
CA GLN A 737 16.80 20.68 22.32
C GLN A 737 16.53 19.48 23.24
N ILE A 738 17.32 19.36 24.31
CA ILE A 738 17.05 18.45 25.42
C ILE A 738 16.67 19.27 26.65
N GLU A 739 15.59 18.88 27.32
CA GLU A 739 15.25 19.34 28.66
C GLU A 739 15.69 18.24 29.63
N ARG A 740 16.77 18.50 30.37
CA ARG A 740 17.34 17.54 31.33
C ARG A 740 16.46 17.42 32.57
N ALA A 741 16.54 16.27 33.24
CA ALA A 741 15.81 16.02 34.49
C ALA A 741 16.16 17.01 35.63
N ASP A 742 17.33 17.68 35.56
CA ASP A 742 17.75 18.76 36.48
C ASP A 742 17.19 20.16 36.12
N GLY A 743 16.41 20.27 35.04
CA GLY A 743 15.83 21.52 34.53
C GLY A 743 16.71 22.29 33.55
N ARG A 744 17.93 21.81 33.24
CA ARG A 744 18.79 22.44 32.21
C ARG A 744 18.21 22.22 30.81
N ILE A 745 18.18 23.29 30.00
CA ILE A 745 17.87 23.22 28.57
C ILE A 745 19.18 23.22 27.79
N GLU A 746 19.40 22.18 26.98
CA GLU A 746 20.54 22.03 26.08
C GLU A 746 20.08 22.19 24.63
N PRO A 747 20.35 23.33 23.97
CA PRO A 747 20.05 23.49 22.55
C PRO A 747 20.98 22.60 21.71
N LEU A 748 20.42 21.96 20.69
CA LEU A 748 21.14 21.05 19.80
C LEU A 748 21.21 21.62 18.36
N PRO A 749 22.29 21.33 17.62
CA PRO A 749 22.37 21.63 16.19
C PRO A 749 21.39 20.76 15.36
N ALA A 750 21.39 20.97 14.05
CA ALA A 750 20.55 20.22 13.10
C ALA A 750 20.83 18.70 13.12
N CYS A 751 22.11 18.31 13.19
CA CYS A 751 22.54 16.93 13.39
C CYS A 751 23.18 16.78 14.77
N ALA A 752 22.61 15.95 15.64
CA ALA A 752 23.08 15.76 17.01
C ALA A 752 22.94 14.30 17.46
N SER A 753 23.79 13.88 18.40
CA SER A 753 23.65 12.64 19.16
C SER A 753 23.88 12.96 20.64
N ALA A 754 23.09 12.37 21.52
CA ALA A 754 23.15 12.63 22.95
C ALA A 754 22.78 11.39 23.76
N GLU A 755 23.47 11.21 24.90
CA GLU A 755 23.06 10.26 25.93
C GLU A 755 21.91 10.85 26.73
N MET A 756 20.80 10.13 26.81
CA MET A 756 19.58 10.47 27.52
C MET A 756 19.51 9.67 28.81
N GLN A 757 19.12 10.32 29.90
CA GLN A 757 18.87 9.66 31.20
C GLN A 757 17.37 9.55 31.50
N PRO A 758 16.95 8.64 32.40
CA PRO A 758 15.58 8.59 32.89
C PRO A 758 15.12 9.97 33.39
N GLY A 759 14.04 10.48 32.80
CA GLY A 759 13.49 11.80 33.07
C GLY A 759 13.93 12.91 32.11
N ASP A 760 14.96 12.73 31.28
CA ASP A 760 15.29 13.69 30.22
C ASP A 760 14.21 13.69 29.12
N VAL A 761 13.93 14.86 28.52
CA VAL A 761 12.98 15.02 27.41
C VAL A 761 13.69 15.54 26.17
N PHE A 762 13.60 14.79 25.07
CA PHE A 762 14.03 15.28 23.76
C PHE A 762 12.88 16.06 23.11
N VAL A 763 13.14 17.29 22.67
CA VAL A 763 12.14 18.21 22.13
C VAL A 763 12.53 18.61 20.72
N ILE A 764 11.63 18.34 19.77
CA ILE A 764 11.79 18.66 18.35
C ILE A 764 10.66 19.60 17.94
N GLN A 765 11.03 20.80 17.52
CA GLN A 765 10.15 21.71 16.78
C GLN A 765 10.48 21.56 15.29
N THR A 766 9.56 21.02 14.49
CA THR A 766 9.79 20.86 13.05
C THR A 766 9.57 22.18 12.30
N PRO A 767 10.22 22.40 11.14
CA PRO A 767 10.07 23.64 10.38
C PRO A 767 8.63 23.85 9.85
N GLY A 768 8.25 25.12 9.67
CA GLY A 768 7.09 25.48 8.86
C GLY A 768 7.43 25.51 7.36
N GLY A 769 6.41 25.40 6.51
CA GLY A 769 6.56 25.56 5.05
C GLY A 769 6.53 27.03 4.64
N GLY A 770 6.99 27.34 3.42
CA GLY A 770 6.94 28.67 2.85
C GLY A 770 5.54 29.08 2.36
N GLY A 771 5.23 30.38 2.44
CA GLY A 771 4.02 30.96 1.87
C GLY A 771 4.13 31.25 0.38
N TYR A 772 2.99 31.52 -0.28
CA TYR A 772 2.89 31.83 -1.70
C TYR A 772 2.04 33.08 -1.95
N GLY A 773 2.51 33.95 -2.84
CA GLY A 773 1.74 35.08 -3.40
C GLY A 773 1.57 36.31 -2.50
#